data_AF-A0A2V9KFQ5-F1
#
_entry.id   AF-A0A2V9KFQ5-F1
#
_cell.length_a   1.000
_cell.length_b   1.000
_cell.length_c   1.000
_cell.angle_alpha   90.00
_cell.angle_beta   90.00
_cell.angle_gamma   90.00
#
_symmetry.space_group_name_H-M   'P 1'
#
loop_
_entity.id
_entity.type
_entity.pdbx_description
1 polymer ?
#
loop_
_entity_poly.entity_id
_entity_poly.type
_entity_poly.pdbx_seq_one_letter_code
_entity_poly.pdbx_strand_id
1 'polypeptide(L)'
;MRFGLSRRALLVALVLFTVQPTRPCEPDAAWAGRTLSTLSLREKIGQLVQIRLPGKFLNRRSREFLEILDQIRRNQVGGLILFAGNVYESAILLNDLQRESKLPLIVAADFERGASFRIADTTSFPWTMAVGATGSEDLAYQEGVITGREARALGVTWVYAPVLDVNSNPDNPVINVRSYGEDPNLVARLGAAFIRGCREQGVLTTAKHFPGHGDTATDSHIGLPVVSADRSRLDRVELVPFRTAIAAGVDAVMTAHVAVPRVTGEGDLPATLSPRVLTELLRERLGFQGIVVTDALEMGGITSRAWAGKAAVQALAAGADALLLSPNVDAAIDAVERAVRRGEISEARIERSCVKLLEAKARLGLDRERAVSLERIAAEVASPESQRIAAEIADRSITLVRDRGRLVPIDPIRPPRIFSVALSSELDSAPAAVFQAELKRRFPGARTASIDPRAPDDLVASILKSAAEADTIVCATVVRVITGRGNVALPEVERRFLERLFGAGKPVVWITFGNPYLLRHYRQVGTYLAAFSYADVSQVAAARALAGETAITGKMPVSIPELAPIGTGLRVPKLEMTLKAAPAESMGLEANALRATERMLAGYLEEGTLSDAALAVGYRGALVLQSGTRARLEATALAGTIGLVAAAWMLVESGQLQMEAPVRDYVPEFGEPWAANLKVRGLLEQPGGRAAGLLAESVARASGRKVDALVARELLEPLGIASNASARDLAVFGQMLLNGGLYDHRRFLRAETVARLIAGPPWNRASAPSWASTVFSSSAFGVSDGEGAMLWVDPVRELVLALVTRQSARTRDSRALAEAERALALSVTTAVARRP
;
A
#
# COMPACT_ATOMS: atom_id res chain seq x y z
N MET A 1 -3.39 68.69 -11.67
CA MET A 1 -2.71 69.17 -10.44
C MET A 1 -2.00 67.99 -9.79
N ARG A 2 -0.81 68.24 -9.22
CA ARG A 2 0.19 67.27 -8.71
C ARG A 2 -0.27 66.49 -7.46
N PHE A 3 0.39 65.34 -7.26
CA PHE A 3 0.79 64.59 -6.03
C PHE A 3 0.56 63.08 -6.33
N GLY A 4 1.50 62.13 -6.33
CA GLY A 4 2.82 62.02 -5.73
C GLY A 4 2.77 61.10 -4.51
N LEU A 5 3.04 59.77 -4.66
CA LEU A 5 3.92 58.95 -3.79
C LEU A 5 3.76 57.41 -3.94
N SER A 6 4.91 56.82 -4.29
CA SER A 6 5.49 55.50 -4.00
C SER A 6 4.69 54.19 -4.02
N ARG A 7 5.17 53.31 -4.92
CA ARG A 7 5.09 51.84 -4.87
C ARG A 7 5.49 51.29 -3.50
N ARG A 8 4.55 50.66 -2.78
CA ARG A 8 4.88 49.66 -1.74
C ARG A 8 4.80 48.28 -2.38
N ALA A 9 5.99 47.73 -2.68
CA ALA A 9 6.15 46.32 -2.94
C ALA A 9 5.85 45.56 -1.63
N LEU A 10 4.89 44.64 -1.71
CA LEU A 10 4.60 43.67 -0.68
C LEU A 10 5.74 42.64 -0.70
N LEU A 11 6.77 42.86 0.13
CA LEU A 11 7.82 41.87 0.34
C LEU A 11 7.26 40.79 1.28
N VAL A 12 6.58 39.79 0.71
CA VAL A 12 6.30 38.54 1.42
C VAL A 12 7.66 37.84 1.57
N ALA A 13 8.27 38.00 2.74
CA ALA A 13 9.41 37.20 3.15
C ALA A 13 8.92 35.75 3.29
N LEU A 14 9.09 34.97 2.21
CA LEU A 14 8.99 33.53 2.25
C LEU A 14 10.17 33.03 3.08
N VAL A 15 10.02 32.95 4.39
CA VAL A 15 10.95 32.21 5.25
C VAL A 15 10.73 30.74 4.95
N LEU A 16 11.39 30.27 3.89
CA LEU A 16 11.67 28.85 3.72
C LEU A 16 12.53 28.45 4.91
N PHE A 17 11.92 27.86 5.93
CA PHE A 17 12.63 27.03 6.88
C PHE A 17 13.13 25.80 6.10
N THR A 18 14.26 25.96 5.41
CA THR A 18 15.09 24.82 5.07
C THR A 18 15.62 24.28 6.38
N VAL A 19 14.91 23.29 6.95
CA VAL A 19 15.48 22.43 7.99
C VAL A 19 16.63 21.72 7.29
N GLN A 20 17.84 22.27 7.43
CA GLN A 20 19.03 21.58 6.99
C GLN A 20 19.06 20.26 7.78
N PRO A 21 19.24 19.10 7.11
CA PRO A 21 19.55 17.88 7.85
C PRO A 21 20.77 18.20 8.70
N THR A 22 20.64 18.02 10.02
CA THR A 22 21.78 18.14 10.93
C THR A 22 22.84 17.19 10.42
N ARG A 23 23.90 17.72 9.78
CA ARG A 23 25.07 16.93 9.43
C ARG A 23 25.48 16.20 10.71
N PRO A 24 25.73 14.87 10.66
CA PRO A 24 26.26 14.17 11.83
C PRO A 24 27.53 14.90 12.25
N CYS A 25 27.48 15.52 13.42
CA CYS A 25 28.64 16.19 13.96
C CYS A 25 29.71 15.14 14.21
N GLU A 26 30.98 15.47 14.01
CA GLU A 26 32.06 14.52 14.25
C GLU A 26 31.91 13.92 15.66
N PRO A 27 31.91 12.58 15.81
CA PRO A 27 31.76 11.92 17.09
C PRO A 27 32.82 12.45 18.05
N ASP A 28 32.43 12.91 19.25
CA ASP A 28 33.39 13.19 20.30
C ASP A 28 33.85 11.85 20.89
N ALA A 29 34.77 11.17 20.21
CA ALA A 29 35.37 9.93 20.70
C ALA A 29 36.02 10.13 22.08
N ALA A 30 36.45 11.36 22.38
CA ALA A 30 37.00 11.70 23.68
C ALA A 30 35.92 11.76 24.78
N TRP A 31 34.64 12.01 24.47
CA TRP A 31 33.53 11.89 25.43
C TRP A 31 33.39 10.44 25.93
N ALA A 32 33.44 9.47 25.02
CA ALA A 32 33.30 8.06 25.38
C ALA A 32 34.43 7.61 26.33
N GLY A 33 35.68 7.94 25.99
CA GLY A 33 36.85 7.63 26.82
C GLY A 33 36.83 8.33 28.19
N ARG A 34 36.52 9.63 28.22
CA ARG A 34 36.37 10.38 29.49
C ARG A 34 35.27 9.79 30.35
N THR A 35 34.11 9.51 29.77
CA THR A 35 32.97 8.93 30.47
C THR A 35 33.34 7.57 31.05
N LEU A 36 33.91 6.66 30.25
CA LEU A 36 34.32 5.32 30.69
C LEU A 36 35.23 5.37 31.93
N SER A 37 36.18 6.30 31.98
CA SER A 37 37.12 6.45 33.10
C SER A 37 36.46 6.85 34.42
N THR A 38 35.24 7.40 34.37
CA THR A 38 34.47 7.82 35.54
C THR A 38 33.51 6.74 36.05
N LEU A 39 33.29 5.66 35.28
CA LEU A 39 32.32 4.62 35.63
C LEU A 39 32.94 3.58 36.55
N SER A 40 32.20 3.22 37.61
CA SER A 40 32.47 2.01 38.37
C SER A 40 32.24 0.76 37.50
N LEU A 41 32.81 -0.39 37.91
CA LEU A 41 32.58 -1.67 37.24
C LEU A 41 31.07 -1.97 37.06
N ARG A 42 30.27 -1.72 38.10
CA ARG A 42 28.82 -1.95 38.05
C ARG A 42 28.13 -1.06 37.03
N GLU A 43 28.49 0.23 36.97
CA GLU A 43 27.95 1.15 35.96
C GLU A 43 28.38 0.76 34.55
N LYS A 44 29.63 0.31 34.35
CA LYS A 44 30.10 -0.25 33.06
C LYS A 44 29.25 -1.45 32.62
N ILE A 45 28.93 -2.36 33.54
CA ILE A 45 28.06 -3.52 33.28
C ILE A 45 26.62 -3.06 32.98
N GLY A 46 26.09 -2.11 33.75
CA GLY A 46 24.77 -1.51 33.53
C GLY A 46 24.61 -0.96 32.11
N GLN A 47 25.64 -0.30 31.59
CA GLN A 47 25.65 0.21 30.22
C GLN A 47 25.52 -0.88 29.14
N LEU A 48 25.77 -2.15 29.46
CA LEU A 48 25.59 -3.26 28.51
C LEU A 48 24.16 -3.81 28.49
N VAL A 49 23.29 -3.37 29.40
CA VAL A 49 21.93 -3.92 29.56
C VAL A 49 20.89 -3.07 28.86
N GLN A 50 19.97 -3.71 28.15
CA GLN A 50 18.77 -3.10 27.60
C GLN A 50 17.49 -3.71 28.17
N ILE A 51 16.57 -2.86 28.60
CA ILE A 51 15.32 -3.26 29.24
C ILE A 51 14.09 -2.87 28.40
N ARG A 52 12.96 -3.51 28.71
CA ARG A 52 11.68 -3.31 28.02
C ARG A 52 11.09 -1.93 28.35
N LEU A 53 10.60 -1.25 27.32
CA LEU A 53 9.74 -0.07 27.44
C LEU A 53 8.47 -0.25 26.60
N PRO A 54 7.26 -0.29 27.20
CA PRO A 54 6.05 -0.19 26.42
C PRO A 54 5.85 1.26 25.91
N GLY A 55 5.59 1.45 24.61
CA GLY A 55 5.43 2.77 23.99
C GLY A 55 4.06 3.42 24.21
N LYS A 56 3.39 3.09 25.32
CA LYS A 56 2.05 3.57 25.66
C LYS A 56 2.11 4.49 26.87
N PHE A 57 1.01 5.20 27.13
CA PHE A 57 0.88 5.97 28.36
C PHE A 57 1.16 5.12 29.60
N LEU A 58 2.09 5.59 30.45
CA LEU A 58 2.35 5.04 31.77
C LEU A 58 2.13 6.14 32.82
N ASN A 59 1.30 5.85 33.83
CA ASN A 59 1.18 6.74 34.98
C ASN A 59 2.54 6.78 35.71
N ARG A 60 3.06 7.98 36.01
CA ARG A 60 4.36 8.19 36.67
C ARG A 60 4.46 7.62 38.10
N ARG A 61 3.34 7.19 38.69
CA ARG A 61 3.25 6.51 39.99
C ARG A 61 2.91 5.03 39.86
N SER A 62 2.72 4.53 38.64
CA SER A 62 2.49 3.11 38.42
C SER A 62 3.73 2.30 38.79
N ARG A 63 3.51 1.08 39.27
CA ARG A 63 4.58 0.14 39.59
C ARG A 63 5.53 -0.07 38.40
N GLU A 64 4.98 -0.28 37.21
CA GLU A 64 5.75 -0.51 35.98
C GLU A 64 6.70 0.67 35.66
N PHE A 65 6.21 1.92 35.74
CA PHE A 65 7.05 3.10 35.52
C PHE A 65 8.16 3.22 36.58
N LEU A 66 7.83 3.00 37.85
CA LEU A 66 8.80 3.08 38.95
C LEU A 66 9.87 1.98 38.87
N GLU A 67 9.51 0.77 38.42
CA GLU A 67 10.46 -0.31 38.18
C GLU A 67 11.43 0.04 37.04
N ILE A 68 10.95 0.60 35.93
CA ILE A 68 11.82 1.10 34.83
C ILE A 68 12.77 2.20 35.35
N LEU A 69 12.24 3.13 36.15
CA LEU A 69 13.00 4.23 36.71
C LEU A 69 14.07 3.76 37.71
N ASP A 70 13.78 2.74 38.51
CA ASP A 70 14.76 2.09 39.40
C ASP A 70 15.92 1.49 38.59
N GLN A 71 15.63 0.76 37.51
CA GLN A 71 16.67 0.19 36.65
C GLN A 71 17.54 1.28 36.00
N ILE A 72 16.95 2.41 35.58
CA ILE A 72 17.68 3.55 35.02
C ILE A 72 18.54 4.25 36.08
N ARG A 73 17.99 4.53 37.26
CA ARG A 73 18.71 5.32 38.29
C ARG A 73 19.72 4.49 39.06
N ARG A 74 19.35 3.29 39.51
CA ARG A 74 20.17 2.43 40.39
C ARG A 74 21.16 1.58 39.60
N ASN A 75 20.67 0.90 38.56
CA ASN A 75 21.51 0.01 37.75
C ASN A 75 22.17 0.72 36.56
N GLN A 76 21.77 1.97 36.26
CA GLN A 76 22.30 2.75 35.14
C GLN A 76 22.32 1.95 33.84
N VAL A 77 21.18 1.35 33.51
CA VAL A 77 21.03 0.58 32.27
C VAL A 77 21.40 1.43 31.05
N GLY A 78 22.05 0.81 30.06
CA GLY A 78 22.57 1.51 28.91
C GLY A 78 21.53 1.89 27.88
N GLY A 79 20.44 1.13 27.79
CA GLY A 79 19.41 1.37 26.80
C GLY A 79 18.06 0.75 27.09
N LEU A 80 17.13 1.03 26.19
CA LEU A 80 15.74 0.61 26.22
C LEU A 80 15.38 -0.04 24.88
N ILE A 81 14.52 -1.04 24.89
CA ILE A 81 13.82 -1.51 23.68
C ILE A 81 12.35 -1.12 23.75
N LEU A 82 11.92 -0.29 22.80
CA LEU A 82 10.55 0.19 22.66
C LEU A 82 9.67 -0.88 22.00
N PHE A 83 8.58 -1.23 22.67
CA PHE A 83 7.53 -2.13 22.18
C PHE A 83 6.31 -1.35 21.69
N ALA A 84 5.18 -2.04 21.52
CA ALA A 84 3.94 -1.49 20.99
C ALA A 84 3.55 -0.17 21.66
N GLY A 85 3.17 0.81 20.84
CA GLY A 85 2.93 2.17 21.31
C GLY A 85 2.28 3.10 20.29
N ASN A 86 2.09 4.35 20.70
CA ASN A 86 1.59 5.45 19.89
C ASN A 86 2.69 6.50 19.69
N VAL A 87 2.56 7.33 18.65
CA VAL A 87 3.55 8.31 18.22
C VAL A 87 3.98 9.26 19.35
N TYR A 88 3.03 10.04 19.89
CA TYR A 88 3.36 11.10 20.85
C TYR A 88 3.61 10.56 22.25
N GLU A 89 2.89 9.55 22.69
CA GLU A 89 3.06 8.90 23.98
C GLU A 89 4.46 8.29 24.11
N SER A 90 4.95 7.63 23.05
CA SER A 90 6.32 7.09 23.02
C SER A 90 7.35 8.20 23.16
N ALA A 91 7.24 9.28 22.37
CA ALA A 91 8.21 10.38 22.39
C ALA A 91 8.24 11.11 23.74
N ILE A 92 7.06 11.38 24.34
CA ILE A 92 6.95 12.02 25.66
C ILE A 92 7.56 11.13 26.74
N LEU A 93 7.24 9.83 26.74
CA LEU A 93 7.78 8.87 27.71
C LEU A 93 9.29 8.74 27.59
N LEU A 94 9.83 8.67 26.37
CA LEU A 94 11.28 8.64 26.14
C LEU A 94 11.96 9.92 26.64
N ASN A 95 11.38 11.10 26.39
CA ASN A 95 11.89 12.37 26.91
C ASN A 95 11.88 12.41 28.45
N ASP A 96 10.85 11.85 29.09
CA ASP A 96 10.79 11.69 30.55
C ASP A 96 11.95 10.82 31.04
N LEU A 97 12.16 9.65 30.45
CA LEU A 97 13.20 8.71 30.88
C LEU A 97 14.62 9.21 30.58
N GLN A 98 14.83 9.94 29.48
CA GLN A 98 16.12 10.57 29.16
C GLN A 98 16.51 11.63 30.20
N ARG A 99 15.54 12.38 30.75
CA ARG A 99 15.78 13.36 31.84
C ARG A 99 16.19 12.69 33.14
N GLU A 100 15.69 11.50 33.40
CA GLU A 100 15.95 10.74 34.63
C GLU A 100 17.27 9.97 34.61
N SER A 101 17.84 9.76 33.42
CA SER A 101 19.07 9.00 33.25
C SER A 101 20.32 9.86 33.40
N LYS A 102 21.30 9.38 34.18
CA LYS A 102 22.62 10.01 34.36
C LYS A 102 23.39 10.10 33.04
N LEU A 103 23.41 8.99 32.28
CA LEU A 103 23.99 8.92 30.94
C LEU A 103 22.88 8.84 29.89
N PRO A 104 23.10 9.33 28.66
CA PRO A 104 22.08 9.21 27.61
C PRO A 104 21.71 7.74 27.37
N LEU A 105 20.43 7.43 27.26
CA LEU A 105 19.94 6.09 26.94
C LEU A 105 19.97 5.89 25.43
N ILE A 106 20.46 4.74 24.96
CA ILE A 106 20.22 4.31 23.58
C ILE A 106 18.84 3.64 23.50
N VAL A 107 18.05 3.97 22.49
CA VAL A 107 16.67 3.48 22.37
C VAL A 107 16.58 2.65 21.10
N ALA A 108 16.28 1.37 21.29
CA ALA A 108 16.11 0.41 20.21
C ALA A 108 14.63 0.10 19.94
N ALA A 109 14.32 -0.36 18.73
CA ALA A 109 13.02 -0.94 18.42
C ALA A 109 13.11 -1.91 17.23
N ASP A 110 12.24 -2.93 17.21
CA ASP A 110 12.05 -3.77 16.02
C ASP A 110 11.24 -3.01 14.97
N PHE A 111 11.89 -2.30 14.06
CA PHE A 111 11.24 -1.64 12.93
C PHE A 111 11.48 -2.41 11.63
N GLU A 112 11.10 -3.70 11.61
CA GLU A 112 11.34 -4.62 10.49
C GLU A 112 10.56 -4.25 9.21
N ARG A 113 9.42 -3.58 9.36
CA ARG A 113 8.58 -3.03 8.26
C ARG A 113 8.25 -1.56 8.55
N GLY A 114 9.30 -0.80 8.81
CA GLY A 114 9.22 0.56 9.33
C GLY A 114 8.70 0.66 10.76
N ALA A 115 8.46 1.89 11.22
CA ALA A 115 8.03 2.17 12.59
C ALA A 115 6.68 1.51 12.93
N SER A 116 5.84 1.26 11.91
CA SER A 116 4.50 0.64 12.05
C SER A 116 4.51 -0.80 12.57
N PHE A 117 5.70 -1.42 12.66
CA PHE A 117 5.84 -2.69 13.36
C PHE A 117 5.54 -2.57 14.86
N ARG A 118 5.88 -1.45 15.49
CA ARG A 118 5.59 -1.18 16.92
C ARG A 118 4.69 0.03 17.16
N ILE A 119 4.80 1.07 16.35
CA ILE A 119 4.18 2.37 16.63
C ILE A 119 3.02 2.60 15.67
N ALA A 120 1.80 2.69 16.23
CA ALA A 120 0.60 3.02 15.46
C ALA A 120 0.72 4.38 14.77
N ASP A 121 -0.07 4.61 13.71
CA ASP A 121 -0.16 5.88 12.97
C ASP A 121 1.15 6.37 12.31
N THR A 122 2.10 5.45 12.09
CA THR A 122 3.33 5.68 11.31
C THR A 122 3.21 5.10 9.89
N THR A 123 4.25 5.22 9.05
CA THR A 123 4.18 4.67 7.68
C THR A 123 4.02 3.14 7.71
N SER A 124 2.93 2.67 7.11
CA SER A 124 2.57 1.26 7.09
C SER A 124 3.22 0.56 5.90
N PHE A 125 4.38 -0.07 6.11
CA PHE A 125 5.02 -0.91 5.08
C PHE A 125 4.47 -2.34 5.09
N PRO A 126 4.48 -3.02 3.93
CA PRO A 126 4.23 -4.45 3.88
C PRO A 126 5.36 -5.22 4.58
N TRP A 127 5.12 -6.49 4.92
CA TRP A 127 6.16 -7.38 5.42
C TRP A 127 7.32 -7.56 4.43
N THR A 128 8.52 -7.83 4.96
CA THR A 128 9.80 -7.91 4.24
C THR A 128 9.76 -8.78 2.98
N MET A 129 9.04 -9.91 3.00
CA MET A 129 8.90 -10.79 1.84
C MET A 129 8.20 -10.10 0.65
N ALA A 130 7.32 -9.14 0.90
CA ALA A 130 6.73 -8.31 -0.14
C ALA A 130 7.78 -7.46 -0.85
N VAL A 131 8.72 -6.87 -0.10
CA VAL A 131 9.88 -6.14 -0.66
C VAL A 131 10.73 -7.08 -1.51
N GLY A 132 10.95 -8.30 -1.00
CA GLY A 132 11.57 -9.41 -1.74
C GLY A 132 10.91 -9.68 -3.09
N ALA A 133 9.58 -9.73 -3.12
CA ALA A 133 8.80 -9.98 -4.33
C ALA A 133 8.91 -8.87 -5.39
N THR A 134 9.29 -7.65 -4.99
CA THR A 134 9.60 -6.56 -5.94
C THR A 134 10.97 -6.72 -6.61
N GLY A 135 11.92 -7.37 -5.93
CA GLY A 135 13.33 -7.46 -6.33
C GLY A 135 14.07 -6.11 -6.39
N SER A 136 13.49 -5.02 -5.88
CA SER A 136 13.99 -3.66 -6.11
C SER A 136 14.85 -3.15 -4.95
N GLU A 137 16.16 -3.03 -5.19
CA GLU A 137 17.10 -2.44 -4.21
C GLU A 137 16.78 -0.98 -3.90
N ASP A 138 16.28 -0.21 -4.88
CA ASP A 138 15.85 1.17 -4.68
C ASP A 138 14.69 1.27 -3.67
N LEU A 139 13.72 0.37 -3.76
CA LEU A 139 12.59 0.36 -2.83
C LEU A 139 13.01 -0.07 -1.42
N ALA A 140 13.90 -1.06 -1.29
CA ALA A 140 14.46 -1.45 0.00
C ALA A 140 15.30 -0.32 0.62
N TYR A 141 16.07 0.42 -0.18
CA TYR A 141 16.78 1.61 0.26
C TYR A 141 15.83 2.71 0.73
N GLN A 142 14.78 3.02 -0.02
CA GLN A 142 13.79 4.03 0.35
C GLN A 142 13.02 3.64 1.62
N GLU A 143 12.67 2.36 1.79
CA GLU A 143 12.12 1.83 3.05
C GLU A 143 13.08 2.10 4.22
N GLY A 144 14.38 1.83 4.03
CA GLY A 144 15.42 2.13 5.03
C GLY A 144 15.51 3.62 5.37
N VAL A 145 15.47 4.51 4.36
CA VAL A 145 15.46 5.97 4.55
C VAL A 145 14.25 6.40 5.37
N ILE A 146 13.04 5.96 5.00
CA ILE A 146 11.82 6.34 5.72
C ILE A 146 11.85 5.79 7.15
N THR A 147 12.26 4.53 7.33
CA THR A 147 12.37 3.88 8.64
C THR A 147 13.34 4.64 9.56
N GLY A 148 14.51 5.01 9.05
CA GLY A 148 15.50 5.76 9.82
C GLY A 148 15.02 7.17 10.20
N ARG A 149 14.36 7.87 9.27
CA ARG A 149 13.80 9.21 9.50
C ARG A 149 12.72 9.19 10.58
N GLU A 150 11.76 8.27 10.47
CA GLU A 150 10.70 8.10 11.47
C GLU A 150 11.27 7.64 12.82
N ALA A 151 12.26 6.74 12.82
CA ALA A 151 12.92 6.31 14.04
C ALA A 151 13.53 7.49 14.80
N ARG A 152 14.34 8.34 14.14
CA ARG A 152 14.90 9.55 14.77
C ARG A 152 13.82 10.48 15.29
N ALA A 153 12.76 10.71 14.50
CA ALA A 153 11.65 11.57 14.90
C ALA A 153 10.91 11.05 16.15
N LEU A 154 10.91 9.74 16.38
CA LEU A 154 10.30 9.09 17.54
C LEU A 154 11.26 8.90 18.73
N GLY A 155 12.54 9.26 18.59
CA GLY A 155 13.58 9.03 19.61
C GLY A 155 14.20 7.65 19.60
N VAL A 156 13.86 6.80 18.63
CA VAL A 156 14.52 5.52 18.39
C VAL A 156 15.81 5.77 17.61
N THR A 157 16.92 5.31 18.16
CA THR A 157 18.27 5.53 17.61
C THR A 157 18.95 4.25 17.16
N TRP A 158 18.37 3.09 17.45
CA TRP A 158 18.87 1.79 17.05
C TRP A 158 17.75 0.87 16.54
N VAL A 159 17.70 0.68 15.23
CA VAL A 159 16.70 -0.18 14.60
C VAL A 159 17.20 -1.62 14.56
N TYR A 160 16.42 -2.53 15.14
CA TYR A 160 16.64 -3.97 15.06
C TYR A 160 16.11 -4.55 13.74
N ALA A 161 16.68 -4.06 12.64
CA ALA A 161 16.45 -4.48 11.26
C ALA A 161 17.69 -4.15 10.41
N PRO A 162 17.91 -4.84 9.27
CA PRO A 162 17.01 -5.79 8.61
C PRO A 162 17.13 -7.24 9.13
N VAL A 163 16.07 -8.02 8.91
CA VAL A 163 16.12 -9.48 9.01
C VAL A 163 16.81 -10.04 7.76
N LEU A 164 17.93 -10.72 7.97
CA LEU A 164 18.81 -11.29 6.95
C LEU A 164 18.81 -12.82 6.93
N ASP A 165 17.90 -13.44 7.67
CA ASP A 165 17.66 -14.86 7.59
C ASP A 165 17.17 -15.26 6.19
N VAL A 166 17.83 -16.24 5.57
CA VAL A 166 17.39 -16.81 4.29
C VAL A 166 16.30 -17.84 4.58
N ASN A 167 15.05 -17.58 4.17
CA ASN A 167 13.92 -18.45 4.50
C ASN A 167 13.88 -19.69 3.60
N SER A 168 14.84 -20.60 3.78
CA SER A 168 14.98 -21.84 3.02
C SER A 168 14.00 -22.94 3.44
N ASN A 169 13.41 -22.83 4.63
CA ASN A 169 12.46 -23.80 5.15
C ASN A 169 11.02 -23.24 5.10
N PRO A 170 10.13 -23.79 4.25
CA PRO A 170 8.71 -23.41 4.18
C PRO A 170 7.93 -23.58 5.50
N ASP A 171 8.40 -24.47 6.38
CA ASP A 171 7.76 -24.77 7.66
C ASP A 171 8.27 -23.86 8.79
N ASN A 172 9.16 -22.91 8.49
CA ASN A 172 9.71 -22.00 9.50
C ASN A 172 8.59 -21.17 10.15
N PRO A 173 8.34 -21.32 11.46
CA PRO A 173 7.22 -20.67 12.12
C PRO A 173 7.54 -19.27 12.62
N VAL A 174 8.79 -18.81 12.47
CA VAL A 174 9.30 -17.57 13.07
C VAL A 174 9.74 -16.56 12.03
N ILE A 175 10.45 -16.98 10.99
CA ILE A 175 11.00 -16.10 9.94
C ILE A 175 9.95 -15.85 8.87
N ASN A 176 9.68 -16.83 7.99
CA ASN A 176 8.59 -16.77 7.01
C ASN A 176 8.56 -15.39 6.30
N VAL A 177 7.45 -14.65 6.31
CA VAL A 177 7.30 -13.33 5.66
C VAL A 177 8.23 -12.22 6.20
N ARG A 178 8.94 -12.44 7.30
CA ARG A 178 9.95 -11.50 7.84
C ARG A 178 11.25 -11.50 7.04
N SER A 179 11.51 -12.55 6.26
CA SER A 179 12.65 -12.60 5.35
C SER A 179 12.31 -12.00 3.98
N TYR A 180 13.32 -11.48 3.29
CA TYR A 180 13.19 -11.09 1.88
C TYR A 180 12.96 -12.29 0.93
N GLY A 181 13.32 -13.52 1.31
CA GLY A 181 13.15 -14.70 0.42
C GLY A 181 14.08 -15.87 0.72
N GLU A 182 14.13 -16.83 -0.21
CA GLU A 182 14.96 -18.04 -0.09
C GLU A 182 16.28 -17.98 -0.87
N ASP A 183 16.47 -16.96 -1.74
CA ASP A 183 17.75 -16.72 -2.43
C ASP A 183 18.69 -15.87 -1.56
N PRO A 184 19.84 -16.41 -1.12
CA PRO A 184 20.81 -15.67 -0.31
C PRO A 184 21.28 -14.36 -0.95
N ASN A 185 21.39 -14.31 -2.28
CA ASN A 185 21.88 -13.11 -2.96
C ASN A 185 20.81 -12.02 -2.99
N LEU A 186 19.54 -12.38 -3.20
CA LEU A 186 18.43 -11.44 -3.09
C LEU A 186 18.35 -10.84 -1.69
N VAL A 187 18.37 -11.69 -0.65
CA VAL A 187 18.35 -11.27 0.77
C VAL A 187 19.54 -10.33 1.07
N ALA A 188 20.73 -10.69 0.60
CA ALA A 188 21.93 -9.88 0.78
C ALA A 188 21.82 -8.48 0.14
N ARG A 189 21.39 -8.39 -1.11
CA ARG A 189 21.31 -7.11 -1.84
C ARG A 189 20.25 -6.17 -1.25
N LEU A 190 19.04 -6.69 -0.99
CA LEU A 190 17.95 -5.89 -0.41
C LEU A 190 18.26 -5.46 1.02
N GLY A 191 18.79 -6.37 1.84
CA GLY A 191 19.23 -6.05 3.20
C GLY A 191 20.32 -4.98 3.24
N ALA A 192 21.32 -5.07 2.36
CA ALA A 192 22.36 -4.04 2.24
C ALA A 192 21.79 -2.67 1.80
N ALA A 193 20.81 -2.66 0.89
CA ALA A 193 20.14 -1.43 0.47
C ALA A 193 19.37 -0.76 1.63
N PHE A 194 18.60 -1.53 2.40
CA PHE A 194 17.93 -1.05 3.60
C PHE A 194 18.93 -0.48 4.63
N ILE A 195 20.05 -1.18 4.87
CA ILE A 195 21.10 -0.73 5.79
C ILE A 195 21.63 0.65 5.36
N ARG A 196 21.95 0.84 4.08
CA ARG A 196 22.41 2.14 3.57
C ARG A 196 21.38 3.25 3.83
N GLY A 197 20.11 2.99 3.53
CA GLY A 197 19.03 3.96 3.72
C GLY A 197 18.87 4.42 5.18
N CYS A 198 18.84 3.48 6.13
CA CYS A 198 18.76 3.82 7.56
C CYS A 198 19.98 4.62 8.05
N ARG A 199 21.18 4.24 7.60
CA ARG A 199 22.44 4.85 8.05
C ARG A 199 22.54 6.32 7.66
N GLU A 200 22.04 6.68 6.48
CA GLU A 200 21.99 8.07 6.01
C GLU A 200 21.09 8.96 6.89
N GLN A 201 20.16 8.36 7.63
CA GLN A 201 19.30 9.06 8.60
C GLN A 201 19.87 9.08 10.02
N GLY A 202 21.10 8.60 10.23
CA GLY A 202 21.76 8.65 11.54
C GLY A 202 21.17 7.71 12.59
N VAL A 203 20.75 6.52 12.16
CA VAL A 203 20.23 5.43 13.02
C VAL A 203 21.13 4.20 12.89
N LEU A 204 21.35 3.50 14.00
CA LEU A 204 22.08 2.23 13.97
C LEU A 204 21.21 1.12 13.40
N THR A 205 21.78 0.28 12.55
CA THR A 205 21.09 -0.90 12.00
C THR A 205 21.63 -2.21 12.58
N THR A 206 20.79 -3.25 12.63
CA THR A 206 21.16 -4.56 13.15
C THR A 206 20.82 -5.67 12.17
N ALA A 207 21.84 -6.36 11.66
CA ALA A 207 21.66 -7.60 10.90
C ALA A 207 21.25 -8.74 11.85
N LYS A 208 20.14 -9.43 11.57
CA LYS A 208 19.62 -10.51 12.43
C LYS A 208 19.00 -11.68 11.65
N HIS A 209 18.99 -12.91 12.15
CA HIS A 209 19.51 -13.36 13.45
C HIS A 209 20.71 -14.29 13.24
N PHE A 210 21.90 -13.86 13.65
CA PHE A 210 23.15 -14.55 13.37
C PHE A 210 23.30 -15.86 14.17
N PRO A 211 23.71 -17.00 13.56
CA PRO A 211 24.31 -17.13 12.22
C PRO A 211 23.32 -17.49 11.09
N GLY A 212 22.02 -17.35 11.32
CA GLY A 212 20.95 -17.70 10.40
C GLY A 212 19.89 -18.57 11.08
N HIS A 213 18.64 -18.09 11.08
CA HIS A 213 17.47 -18.75 11.69
C HIS A 213 16.47 -19.27 10.64
N GLY A 214 16.71 -18.99 9.35
CA GLY A 214 15.74 -19.26 8.29
C GLY A 214 15.50 -20.73 7.93
N ASP A 215 16.37 -21.65 8.34
CA ASP A 215 16.23 -23.09 8.10
C ASP A 215 15.61 -23.88 9.28
N THR A 216 15.15 -23.20 10.32
CA THR A 216 14.63 -23.87 11.52
C THR A 216 13.14 -24.22 11.39
N ALA A 217 12.76 -25.37 11.96
CA ALA A 217 11.35 -25.80 12.07
C ALA A 217 10.81 -25.67 13.51
N THR A 218 11.63 -25.17 14.44
CA THR A 218 11.28 -24.99 15.86
C THR A 218 11.34 -23.51 16.20
N ASP A 219 10.38 -23.05 16.99
CA ASP A 219 10.33 -21.67 17.45
C ASP A 219 11.25 -21.45 18.66
N SER A 220 12.20 -20.51 18.53
CA SER A 220 13.16 -20.16 19.59
C SER A 220 12.53 -19.56 20.85
N HIS A 221 11.28 -19.09 20.75
CA HIS A 221 10.53 -18.57 21.90
C HIS A 221 10.02 -19.72 22.79
N ILE A 222 9.87 -20.93 22.23
CA ILE A 222 9.31 -22.10 22.92
C ILE A 222 10.42 -23.08 23.32
N GLY A 223 11.37 -23.34 22.43
CA GLY A 223 12.46 -24.29 22.62
C GLY A 223 13.74 -23.87 21.92
N LEU A 224 14.78 -24.71 21.94
CA LEU A 224 16.02 -24.43 21.21
C LEU A 224 15.93 -24.99 19.79
N PRO A 225 15.96 -24.14 18.74
CA PRO A 225 16.08 -24.62 17.38
C PRO A 225 17.50 -25.07 17.09
N VAL A 226 17.64 -26.10 16.26
CA VAL A 226 18.93 -26.65 15.83
C VAL A 226 19.03 -26.54 14.32
N VAL A 227 20.09 -25.90 13.84
CA VAL A 227 20.48 -25.90 12.43
C VAL A 227 21.51 -27.01 12.23
N SER A 228 21.09 -28.08 11.54
CA SER A 228 21.92 -29.26 11.27
C SER A 228 22.82 -29.12 10.04
N ALA A 229 22.87 -27.93 9.44
CA ALA A 229 23.74 -27.61 8.31
C ALA A 229 25.22 -27.68 8.70
N ASP A 230 26.05 -28.13 7.77
CA ASP A 230 27.50 -28.04 7.92
C ASP A 230 28.03 -26.64 7.58
N ARG A 231 29.33 -26.43 7.83
CA ARG A 231 29.98 -25.17 7.55
C ARG A 231 29.89 -24.75 6.08
N SER A 232 29.98 -25.70 5.16
CA SER A 232 29.96 -25.46 3.71
C SER A 232 28.62 -24.90 3.26
N ARG A 233 27.51 -25.43 3.81
CA ARG A 233 26.17 -24.89 3.62
C ARG A 233 26.04 -23.51 4.25
N LEU A 234 26.45 -23.35 5.51
CA LEU A 234 26.38 -22.08 6.23
C LEU A 234 27.10 -20.95 5.46
N ASP A 235 28.27 -21.26 4.90
CA ASP A 235 29.01 -20.31 4.06
C ASP A 235 28.33 -20.02 2.72
N ARG A 236 27.54 -20.92 2.13
CA ARG A 236 26.88 -20.67 0.83
C ARG A 236 25.51 -20.02 0.94
N VAL A 237 24.84 -20.11 2.09
CA VAL A 237 23.46 -19.68 2.24
C VAL A 237 23.32 -18.69 3.39
N GLU A 238 23.42 -19.14 4.63
CA GLU A 238 23.04 -18.35 5.80
C GLU A 238 23.99 -17.17 6.02
N LEU A 239 25.30 -17.31 5.78
CA LEU A 239 26.30 -16.26 6.00
C LEU A 239 26.46 -15.27 4.83
N VAL A 240 25.85 -15.54 3.67
CA VAL A 240 25.97 -14.64 2.50
C VAL A 240 25.37 -13.25 2.79
N PRO A 241 24.15 -13.13 3.34
CA PRO A 241 23.60 -11.84 3.75
C PRO A 241 24.43 -11.13 4.82
N PHE A 242 24.92 -11.84 5.84
CA PHE A 242 25.71 -11.22 6.92
C PHE A 242 27.05 -10.67 6.42
N ARG A 243 27.77 -11.39 5.55
CA ARG A 243 28.99 -10.86 4.92
C ARG A 243 28.72 -9.58 4.13
N THR A 244 27.62 -9.56 3.40
CA THR A 244 27.22 -8.40 2.60
C THR A 244 26.83 -7.22 3.50
N ALA A 245 26.13 -7.47 4.61
CA ALA A 245 25.78 -6.46 5.60
C ALA A 245 27.01 -5.86 6.30
N ILE A 246 27.99 -6.70 6.65
CA ILE A 246 29.29 -6.25 7.22
C ILE A 246 30.01 -5.35 6.20
N ALA A 247 30.09 -5.78 4.93
CA ALA A 247 30.68 -4.98 3.86
C ALA A 247 29.92 -3.66 3.60
N ALA A 248 28.60 -3.64 3.81
CA ALA A 248 27.77 -2.44 3.73
C ALA A 248 27.87 -1.53 4.97
N GLY A 249 28.65 -1.92 5.99
CA GLY A 249 28.89 -1.13 7.19
C GLY A 249 27.77 -1.21 8.24
N VAL A 250 27.09 -2.36 8.36
CA VAL A 250 26.10 -2.59 9.43
C VAL A 250 26.71 -2.31 10.82
N ASP A 251 25.98 -1.62 11.68
CA ASP A 251 26.48 -1.20 13.00
C ASP A 251 26.47 -2.32 14.04
N ALA A 252 25.47 -3.18 13.95
CA ALA A 252 25.23 -4.24 14.92
C ALA A 252 24.85 -5.57 14.26
N VAL A 253 25.11 -6.66 14.98
CA VAL A 253 24.62 -8.00 14.66
C VAL A 253 23.89 -8.55 15.88
N MET A 254 22.64 -8.99 15.68
CA MET A 254 21.89 -9.69 16.71
C MET A 254 22.08 -11.20 16.55
N THR A 255 22.47 -11.88 17.63
CA THR A 255 22.63 -13.34 17.63
C THR A 255 21.31 -14.06 17.89
N ALA A 256 21.08 -15.19 17.23
CA ALA A 256 19.94 -16.08 17.46
C ALA A 256 20.20 -17.06 18.60
N HIS A 257 19.14 -17.42 19.34
CA HIS A 257 19.17 -18.55 20.27
C HIS A 257 18.97 -19.88 19.53
N VAL A 258 19.93 -20.21 18.64
CA VAL A 258 19.92 -21.40 17.77
C VAL A 258 21.24 -22.14 17.91
N ALA A 259 21.21 -23.47 17.99
CA ALA A 259 22.43 -24.28 18.01
C ALA A 259 22.87 -24.72 16.61
N VAL A 260 24.18 -24.73 16.37
CA VAL A 260 24.82 -25.12 15.09
C VAL A 260 25.91 -26.19 15.33
N PRO A 261 25.53 -27.39 15.84
CA PRO A 261 26.48 -28.38 16.37
C PRO A 261 27.52 -28.85 15.36
N ARG A 262 27.18 -28.94 14.06
CA ARG A 262 28.14 -29.37 13.02
C ARG A 262 29.16 -28.30 12.65
N VAL A 263 28.93 -27.06 13.07
CA VAL A 263 29.85 -25.94 12.85
C VAL A 263 30.72 -25.73 14.08
N THR A 264 30.14 -25.82 15.27
CA THR A 264 30.86 -25.53 16.53
C THR A 264 31.41 -26.77 17.21
N GLY A 265 30.83 -27.95 17.04
CA GLY A 265 31.13 -29.13 17.84
C GLY A 265 30.64 -29.04 19.30
N GLU A 266 29.80 -28.06 19.63
CA GLU A 266 29.36 -27.75 21.01
C GLU A 266 27.96 -28.32 21.35
N GLY A 267 27.46 -29.26 20.55
CA GLY A 267 26.13 -29.86 20.74
C GLY A 267 25.02 -28.80 20.74
N ASP A 268 24.22 -28.78 21.80
CA ASP A 268 23.05 -27.93 21.96
C ASP A 268 23.36 -26.55 22.58
N LEU A 269 24.62 -26.09 22.52
CA LEU A 269 24.95 -24.74 22.98
C LEU A 269 24.39 -23.70 21.99
N PRO A 270 23.51 -22.77 22.42
CA PRO A 270 23.00 -21.74 21.52
C PRO A 270 24.12 -20.82 21.03
N ALA A 271 24.03 -20.34 19.80
CA ALA A 271 24.96 -19.41 19.18
C ALA A 271 25.24 -18.18 20.06
N THR A 272 24.22 -17.68 20.76
CA THR A 272 24.34 -16.56 21.71
C THR A 272 25.32 -16.80 22.85
N LEU A 273 25.54 -18.05 23.25
CA LEU A 273 26.41 -18.44 24.37
C LEU A 273 27.72 -19.08 23.88
N SER A 274 27.94 -19.16 22.56
CA SER A 274 29.07 -19.87 21.96
C SER A 274 30.19 -18.90 21.54
N PRO A 275 31.42 -19.02 22.12
CA PRO A 275 32.57 -18.27 21.65
C PRO A 275 32.98 -18.65 20.22
N ARG A 276 32.75 -19.91 19.81
CA ARG A 276 33.00 -20.38 18.44
C ARG A 276 32.11 -19.67 17.41
N VAL A 277 30.91 -19.25 17.80
CA VAL A 277 30.02 -18.48 16.93
C VAL A 277 30.29 -16.98 17.03
N LEU A 278 30.25 -16.40 18.23
CA LEU A 278 30.32 -14.93 18.37
C LEU A 278 31.73 -14.36 18.21
N THR A 279 32.77 -15.11 18.56
CA THR A 279 34.16 -14.64 18.44
C THR A 279 34.81 -15.22 17.19
N GLU A 280 35.01 -16.54 17.13
CA GLU A 280 35.77 -17.16 16.04
C GLU A 280 35.06 -16.99 14.68
N LEU A 281 33.76 -17.28 14.59
CA LEU A 281 33.04 -17.14 13.33
C LEU A 281 32.76 -15.67 12.99
N LEU A 282 32.08 -14.93 13.86
CA LEU A 282 31.61 -13.58 13.53
C LEU A 282 32.73 -12.53 13.52
N ARG A 283 33.55 -12.47 14.57
CA ARG A 283 34.56 -11.40 14.70
C ARG A 283 35.83 -11.71 13.93
N GLU A 284 36.37 -12.92 14.08
CA GLU A 284 37.67 -13.27 13.49
C GLU A 284 37.52 -13.63 12.02
N ARG A 285 36.63 -14.58 11.67
CA ARG A 285 36.50 -15.04 10.27
C ARG A 285 35.71 -14.09 9.38
N LEU A 286 34.59 -13.54 9.86
CA LEU A 286 33.79 -12.58 9.08
C LEU A 286 34.27 -11.12 9.27
N GLY A 287 35.19 -10.86 10.21
CA GLY A 287 35.79 -9.55 10.40
C GLY A 287 34.89 -8.51 11.07
N PHE A 288 33.76 -8.91 11.69
CA PHE A 288 32.81 -7.95 12.25
C PHE A 288 33.34 -7.26 13.53
N GLN A 289 33.52 -5.93 13.46
CA GLN A 289 34.03 -5.14 14.58
C GLN A 289 32.96 -4.34 15.34
N GLY A 290 31.72 -4.32 14.84
CA GLY A 290 30.61 -3.59 15.44
C GLY A 290 30.10 -4.20 16.76
N ILE A 291 28.87 -3.81 17.10
CA ILE A 291 28.19 -4.21 18.34
C ILE A 291 27.52 -5.57 18.14
N VAL A 292 27.82 -6.54 19.01
CA VAL A 292 27.07 -7.80 19.07
C VAL A 292 26.01 -7.70 20.15
N VAL A 293 24.73 -7.80 19.79
CA VAL A 293 23.62 -7.77 20.75
C VAL A 293 22.95 -9.14 20.83
N THR A 294 22.56 -9.58 22.02
CA THR A 294 21.78 -10.81 22.16
C THR A 294 20.37 -10.62 21.59
N ASP A 295 19.73 -11.69 21.13
CA ASP A 295 18.26 -11.73 21.15
C ASP A 295 17.77 -11.73 22.61
N ALA A 296 16.45 -11.64 22.81
CA ALA A 296 15.86 -11.48 24.13
C ALA A 296 16.19 -12.67 25.06
N LEU A 297 17.01 -12.44 26.08
CA LEU A 297 17.49 -13.49 27.00
C LEU A 297 16.39 -14.15 27.85
N GLU A 298 15.19 -13.55 27.89
CA GLU A 298 13.99 -14.13 28.50
C GLU A 298 13.36 -15.27 27.66
N MET A 299 13.77 -15.45 26.41
CA MET A 299 13.22 -16.48 25.51
C MET A 299 13.56 -17.92 25.95
N GLY A 300 12.65 -18.86 25.64
CA GLY A 300 12.75 -20.28 26.01
C GLY A 300 14.04 -20.97 25.56
N GLY A 301 14.61 -20.58 24.41
CA GLY A 301 15.90 -21.08 23.92
C GLY A 301 17.09 -20.86 24.88
N ILE A 302 16.99 -19.87 25.79
CA ILE A 302 17.98 -19.58 26.83
C ILE A 302 17.48 -20.00 28.21
N THR A 303 16.29 -19.56 28.62
CA THR A 303 15.80 -19.70 29.99
C THR A 303 15.56 -21.17 30.40
N SER A 304 15.34 -22.06 29.43
CA SER A 304 15.28 -23.52 29.68
C SER A 304 16.63 -24.13 30.11
N ARG A 305 17.75 -23.44 29.89
CA ARG A 305 19.11 -23.97 30.07
C ARG A 305 19.95 -23.20 31.08
N ALA A 306 19.73 -21.89 31.19
CA ALA A 306 20.50 -21.02 32.06
C ALA A 306 19.58 -20.01 32.75
N TRP A 307 19.77 -19.84 34.06
CA TRP A 307 19.17 -18.72 34.79
C TRP A 307 19.86 -17.41 34.37
N ALA A 308 19.17 -16.28 34.60
CA ALA A 308 19.50 -14.95 34.07
C ALA A 308 20.99 -14.58 34.11
N GLY A 309 21.63 -14.70 35.28
CA GLY A 309 23.02 -14.29 35.44
C GLY A 309 24.04 -15.24 34.83
N LYS A 310 23.77 -16.56 34.79
CA LYS A 310 24.63 -17.49 34.05
C LYS A 310 24.58 -17.18 32.55
N ALA A 311 23.38 -16.94 32.01
CA ALA A 311 23.22 -16.57 30.60
C ALA A 311 23.95 -15.25 30.26
N ALA A 312 23.82 -14.22 31.11
CA ALA A 312 24.50 -12.95 30.94
C ALA A 312 26.04 -13.09 30.92
N VAL A 313 26.60 -13.82 31.90
CA VAL A 313 28.05 -14.09 31.97
C VAL A 313 28.51 -14.84 30.72
N GLN A 314 27.82 -15.91 30.33
CA GLN A 314 28.19 -16.71 29.15
C GLN A 314 28.10 -15.92 27.84
N ALA A 315 27.06 -15.10 27.64
CA ALA A 315 26.92 -14.29 26.44
C ALA A 315 28.04 -13.24 26.31
N LEU A 316 28.38 -12.55 27.41
CA LEU A 316 29.49 -11.59 27.42
C LEU A 316 30.84 -12.29 27.20
N ALA A 317 31.08 -13.43 27.85
CA ALA A 317 32.28 -14.23 27.63
C ALA A 317 32.41 -14.70 26.17
N ALA A 318 31.30 -15.12 25.55
CA ALA A 318 31.25 -15.58 24.17
C ALA A 318 31.58 -14.50 23.15
N GLY A 319 31.22 -13.23 23.43
CA GLY A 319 31.53 -12.11 22.53
C GLY A 319 30.44 -11.05 22.40
N ALA A 320 29.30 -11.17 23.10
CA ALA A 320 28.24 -10.17 23.10
C ALA A 320 28.68 -8.86 23.78
N ASP A 321 28.23 -7.73 23.24
CA ASP A 321 28.46 -6.38 23.77
C ASP A 321 27.24 -5.82 24.50
N ALA A 322 26.03 -6.22 24.10
CA ALA A 322 24.78 -5.79 24.72
C ALA A 322 23.86 -6.99 25.04
N LEU A 323 23.26 -6.95 26.23
CA LEU A 323 22.33 -7.95 26.75
C LEU A 323 20.90 -7.40 26.66
N LEU A 324 20.11 -8.02 25.78
CA LEU A 324 18.73 -7.62 25.55
C LEU A 324 17.78 -8.42 26.44
N LEU A 325 16.92 -7.73 27.20
CA LEU A 325 15.79 -8.33 27.92
C LEU A 325 16.17 -9.52 28.80
N SER A 326 17.11 -9.30 29.73
CA SER A 326 17.35 -10.29 30.79
C SER A 326 16.08 -10.47 31.63
N PRO A 327 15.66 -11.71 31.95
CA PRO A 327 14.46 -11.96 32.75
C PRO A 327 14.61 -11.47 34.20
N ASN A 328 15.83 -11.24 34.66
CA ASN A 328 16.12 -10.55 35.91
C ASN A 328 17.40 -9.71 35.73
N VAL A 329 17.25 -8.38 35.68
CA VAL A 329 18.35 -7.45 35.41
C VAL A 329 19.34 -7.40 36.57
N ASP A 330 18.85 -7.31 37.81
CA ASP A 330 19.69 -7.28 39.01
C ASP A 330 20.57 -8.52 39.11
N ALA A 331 19.97 -9.70 38.98
CA ALA A 331 20.69 -10.96 39.03
C ALA A 331 21.72 -11.10 37.90
N ALA A 332 21.45 -10.52 36.73
CA ALA A 332 22.40 -10.49 35.62
C ALA A 332 23.61 -9.59 35.94
N ILE A 333 23.37 -8.36 36.37
CA ILE A 333 24.45 -7.41 36.72
C ILE A 333 25.30 -7.97 37.87
N ASP A 334 24.67 -8.49 38.93
CA ASP A 334 25.37 -9.05 40.09
C ASP A 334 26.21 -10.29 39.73
N ALA A 335 25.72 -11.12 38.79
CA ALA A 335 26.47 -12.28 38.33
C ALA A 335 27.70 -11.87 37.50
N VAL A 336 27.55 -10.91 36.60
CA VAL A 336 28.67 -10.39 35.78
C VAL A 336 29.71 -9.72 36.68
N GLU A 337 29.28 -8.90 37.63
CA GLU A 337 30.18 -8.23 38.58
C GLU A 337 30.99 -9.25 39.40
N ARG A 338 30.33 -10.32 39.89
CA ARG A 338 31.00 -11.42 40.60
C ARG A 338 31.95 -12.20 39.71
N ALA A 339 31.55 -12.51 38.47
CA ALA A 339 32.39 -13.22 37.51
C ALA A 339 33.67 -12.42 37.20
N VAL A 340 33.56 -11.09 37.07
CA VAL A 340 34.72 -10.22 36.88
C VAL A 340 35.64 -10.22 38.09
N ARG A 341 35.08 -10.06 39.30
CA ARG A 341 35.87 -10.11 40.55
C ARG A 341 36.56 -11.45 40.79
N ARG A 342 36.01 -12.54 40.25
CA ARG A 342 36.59 -13.90 40.32
C ARG A 342 37.58 -14.20 39.19
N GLY A 343 37.75 -13.30 38.22
CA GLY A 343 38.61 -13.51 37.06
C GLY A 343 38.04 -14.44 35.99
N GLU A 344 36.76 -14.82 36.08
CA GLU A 344 36.08 -15.64 35.06
C GLU A 344 35.91 -14.85 33.74
N ILE A 345 35.73 -13.52 33.85
CA ILE A 345 35.74 -12.56 32.74
C ILE A 345 36.66 -11.39 33.13
N SER A 346 37.56 -10.96 32.25
CA SER A 346 38.40 -9.79 32.54
C SER A 346 37.59 -8.49 32.56
N GLU A 347 37.91 -7.52 33.43
CA GLU A 347 37.29 -6.19 33.38
C GLU A 347 37.48 -5.51 32.01
N ALA A 348 38.66 -5.67 31.40
CA ALA A 348 38.93 -5.16 30.04
C ALA A 348 37.94 -5.67 28.98
N ARG A 349 37.34 -6.86 29.17
CA ARG A 349 36.29 -7.39 28.28
C ARG A 349 35.00 -6.59 28.39
N ILE A 350 34.64 -6.16 29.60
CA ILE A 350 33.48 -5.30 29.88
C ILE A 350 33.75 -3.89 29.35
N GLU A 351 34.94 -3.35 29.59
CA GLU A 351 35.34 -2.01 29.11
C GLU A 351 35.27 -1.91 27.58
N ARG A 352 35.73 -2.94 26.86
CA ARG A 352 35.65 -2.99 25.38
C ARG A 352 34.21 -2.90 24.87
N SER A 353 33.23 -3.50 25.56
CA SER A 353 31.82 -3.39 25.16
C SER A 353 31.21 -2.06 25.59
N CYS A 354 31.55 -1.60 26.78
CA CYS A 354 31.05 -0.34 27.33
C CYS A 354 31.48 0.84 26.45
N VAL A 355 32.75 0.90 26.06
CA VAL A 355 33.26 1.98 25.20
C VAL A 355 32.57 1.98 23.84
N LYS A 356 32.31 0.82 23.22
CA LYS A 356 31.55 0.73 21.96
C LYS A 356 30.15 1.32 22.07
N LEU A 357 29.44 1.04 23.16
CA LEU A 357 28.10 1.58 23.37
C LEU A 357 28.12 3.07 23.68
N LEU A 358 29.14 3.57 24.39
CA LEU A 358 29.35 5.00 24.59
C LEU A 358 29.71 5.72 23.27
N GLU A 359 30.61 5.17 22.47
CA GLU A 359 30.94 5.69 21.14
C GLU A 359 29.71 5.73 20.22
N ALA A 360 28.86 4.69 20.28
CA ALA A 360 27.60 4.68 19.55
C ALA A 360 26.68 5.84 19.99
N LYS A 361 26.55 6.09 21.30
CA LYS A 361 25.77 7.21 21.84
C LYS A 361 26.31 8.57 21.37
N ALA A 362 27.63 8.75 21.40
CA ALA A 362 28.29 9.97 20.92
C ALA A 362 28.08 10.18 19.41
N ARG A 363 28.23 9.12 18.60
CA ARG A 363 27.99 9.17 17.16
C ARG A 363 26.54 9.50 16.82
N LEU A 364 25.59 9.11 17.67
CA LEU A 364 24.17 9.44 17.54
C LEU A 364 23.82 10.85 18.03
N GLY A 365 24.78 11.57 18.62
CA GLY A 365 24.64 12.91 19.19
C GLY A 365 23.98 12.98 20.57
N LEU A 366 23.79 11.83 21.23
CA LEU A 366 23.01 11.73 22.46
C LEU A 366 23.70 12.36 23.68
N ASP A 367 25.02 12.54 23.62
CA ASP A 367 25.80 13.29 24.60
C ASP A 367 25.48 14.80 24.59
N ARG A 368 24.91 15.31 23.50
CA ARG A 368 24.60 16.73 23.28
C ARG A 368 23.11 17.00 23.32
N GLU A 369 22.36 16.22 22.54
CA GLU A 369 20.90 16.31 22.48
C GLU A 369 20.29 14.91 22.51
N ARG A 370 19.54 14.63 23.58
CA ARG A 370 18.90 13.34 23.84
C ARG A 370 17.38 13.42 23.91
N ALA A 371 16.82 14.62 23.85
CA ALA A 371 15.38 14.82 23.77
C ALA A 371 14.91 14.87 22.31
N VAL A 372 13.69 14.41 22.11
CA VAL A 372 12.96 14.47 20.85
C VAL A 372 12.12 15.74 20.82
N SER A 373 12.15 16.47 19.70
CA SER A 373 11.20 17.57 19.44
C SER A 373 9.86 17.00 19.00
N LEU A 374 8.81 17.29 19.77
CA LEU A 374 7.45 16.84 19.47
C LEU A 374 6.89 17.55 18.23
N GLU A 375 7.35 18.78 17.97
CA GLU A 375 6.93 19.62 16.85
C GLU A 375 7.36 19.03 15.50
N ARG A 376 8.53 18.37 15.47
CA ARG A 376 9.07 17.76 14.23
C ARG A 376 8.32 16.50 13.82
N ILE A 377 7.70 15.79 14.76
CA ILE A 377 7.05 14.49 14.51
C ILE A 377 6.03 14.62 13.37
N ALA A 378 5.16 15.63 13.40
CA ALA A 378 4.10 15.81 12.40
C ALA A 378 4.62 16.06 10.98
N ALA A 379 5.87 16.53 10.82
CA ALA A 379 6.49 16.77 9.52
C ALA A 379 7.22 15.53 8.97
N GLU A 380 7.71 14.65 9.86
CA GLU A 380 8.61 13.56 9.50
C GLU A 380 7.91 12.19 9.44
N VAL A 381 6.90 11.98 10.31
CA VAL A 381 6.19 10.71 10.48
C VAL A 381 4.98 10.64 9.56
N ALA A 382 4.79 9.48 8.92
CA ALA A 382 3.64 9.17 8.07
C ALA A 382 3.41 10.20 6.94
N SER A 383 4.48 10.83 6.44
CA SER A 383 4.39 11.82 5.37
C SER A 383 3.68 11.25 4.13
N PRO A 384 2.98 12.07 3.33
CA PRO A 384 2.34 11.60 2.09
C PRO A 384 3.31 10.91 1.12
N GLU A 385 4.56 11.37 1.09
CA GLU A 385 5.62 10.72 0.32
C GLU A 385 5.93 9.32 0.85
N SER A 386 6.11 9.18 2.17
CA SER A 386 6.36 7.89 2.81
C SER A 386 5.25 6.87 2.50
N GLN A 387 3.99 7.30 2.63
CA GLN A 387 2.82 6.47 2.36
C GLN A 387 2.75 6.04 0.89
N ARG A 388 3.12 6.94 -0.03
CA ARG A 388 3.18 6.63 -1.48
C ARG A 388 4.24 5.57 -1.78
N ILE A 389 5.42 5.63 -1.16
CA ILE A 389 6.47 4.61 -1.33
C ILE A 389 6.01 3.27 -0.74
N ALA A 390 5.41 3.27 0.45
CA ALA A 390 4.86 2.04 1.04
C ALA A 390 3.78 1.40 0.14
N ALA A 391 2.90 2.22 -0.45
CA ALA A 391 1.91 1.78 -1.42
C ALA A 391 2.54 1.25 -2.72
N GLU A 392 3.61 1.88 -3.23
CA GLU A 392 4.34 1.40 -4.40
C GLU A 392 4.98 0.02 -4.15
N ILE A 393 5.61 -0.18 -2.98
CA ILE A 393 6.15 -1.48 -2.58
C ILE A 393 5.02 -2.52 -2.56
N ALA A 394 3.89 -2.19 -1.93
CA ALA A 394 2.75 -3.09 -1.86
C ALA A 394 2.22 -3.44 -3.27
N ASP A 395 1.98 -2.45 -4.13
CA ASP A 395 1.50 -2.64 -5.51
C ASP A 395 2.45 -3.53 -6.33
N ARG A 396 3.76 -3.25 -6.26
CA ARG A 396 4.79 -4.00 -7.02
C ARG A 396 5.06 -5.39 -6.44
N SER A 397 4.68 -5.65 -5.19
CA SER A 397 4.86 -6.95 -4.54
C SER A 397 3.78 -7.97 -4.90
N ILE A 398 2.59 -7.51 -5.30
CA ILE A 398 1.48 -8.40 -5.61
C ILE A 398 1.90 -9.37 -6.71
N THR A 399 1.81 -10.67 -6.40
CA THR A 399 2.28 -11.76 -7.27
C THR A 399 1.11 -12.66 -7.65
N LEU A 400 0.73 -12.66 -8.93
CA LEU A 400 -0.22 -13.61 -9.48
C LEU A 400 0.51 -14.92 -9.79
N VAL A 401 0.44 -15.89 -8.88
CA VAL A 401 1.22 -17.14 -8.97
C VAL A 401 0.66 -18.05 -10.07
N ARG A 402 -0.66 -18.04 -10.26
CA ARG A 402 -1.38 -18.82 -11.26
C ARG A 402 -2.70 -18.14 -11.59
N ASP A 403 -3.15 -18.24 -12.84
CA ASP A 403 -4.50 -17.82 -13.23
C ASP A 403 -5.02 -18.65 -14.42
N ARG A 404 -5.48 -19.88 -14.13
CA ARG A 404 -6.03 -20.77 -15.17
C ARG A 404 -7.35 -20.26 -15.75
N GLY A 405 -8.15 -19.59 -14.92
CA GLY A 405 -9.47 -19.09 -15.28
C GLY A 405 -9.49 -17.70 -15.92
N ARG A 406 -8.35 -17.01 -16.00
CA ARG A 406 -8.26 -15.59 -16.41
C ARG A 406 -9.19 -14.71 -15.58
N LEU A 407 -9.23 -14.97 -14.27
CA LEU A 407 -10.12 -14.27 -13.34
C LEU A 407 -9.53 -12.91 -12.90
N VAL A 408 -8.25 -12.66 -13.18
CA VAL A 408 -7.55 -11.43 -12.78
C VAL A 408 -7.02 -10.69 -14.01
N PRO A 409 -7.34 -9.39 -14.20
CA PRO A 409 -8.21 -8.58 -13.34
C PRO A 409 -9.69 -8.95 -13.53
N ILE A 410 -10.49 -8.68 -12.51
CA ILE A 410 -11.95 -8.74 -12.57
C ILE A 410 -12.42 -7.54 -13.40
N ASP A 411 -13.29 -7.77 -14.40
CA ASP A 411 -13.86 -6.70 -15.24
C ASP A 411 -14.61 -5.67 -14.35
N PRO A 412 -14.14 -4.42 -14.24
CA PRO A 412 -14.79 -3.41 -13.42
C PRO A 412 -16.04 -2.82 -14.07
N ILE A 413 -16.19 -2.95 -15.40
CA ILE A 413 -17.32 -2.44 -16.18
C ILE A 413 -18.48 -3.43 -16.11
N ARG A 414 -18.20 -4.73 -16.27
CA ARG A 414 -19.17 -5.83 -16.23
C ARG A 414 -18.75 -6.88 -15.19
N PRO A 415 -18.77 -6.53 -13.89
CA PRO A 415 -18.30 -7.44 -12.87
C PRO A 415 -19.21 -8.66 -12.73
N PRO A 416 -18.65 -9.86 -12.47
CA PRO A 416 -19.43 -11.03 -12.09
C PRO A 416 -20.10 -10.80 -10.71
N ARG A 417 -21.03 -11.67 -10.31
CA ARG A 417 -21.50 -11.68 -8.91
C ARG A 417 -20.39 -12.20 -8.01
N ILE A 418 -19.78 -11.28 -7.26
CA ILE A 418 -18.65 -11.55 -6.38
C ILE A 418 -19.13 -11.88 -4.97
N PHE A 419 -18.63 -12.98 -4.42
CA PHE A 419 -18.71 -13.27 -2.99
C PHE A 419 -17.29 -13.32 -2.40
N SER A 420 -16.97 -12.35 -1.53
CA SER A 420 -15.70 -12.32 -0.82
C SER A 420 -15.82 -12.97 0.54
N VAL A 421 -14.97 -13.94 0.82
CA VAL A 421 -14.84 -14.54 2.15
C VAL A 421 -13.43 -14.30 2.68
N ALA A 422 -13.33 -13.77 3.90
CA ALA A 422 -12.06 -13.59 4.59
C ALA A 422 -11.93 -14.57 5.76
N LEU A 423 -10.75 -15.14 5.93
CA LEU A 423 -10.43 -16.10 6.99
C LEU A 423 -9.23 -15.62 7.80
N SER A 424 -9.26 -15.85 9.10
CA SER A 424 -8.15 -15.58 10.02
C SER A 424 -7.60 -16.87 10.62
N SER A 425 -6.28 -16.97 10.83
CA SER A 425 -5.71 -17.98 11.74
C SER A 425 -5.88 -17.62 13.23
N GLU A 426 -6.36 -16.42 13.53
CA GLU A 426 -6.49 -15.84 14.87
C GLU A 426 -7.96 -15.53 15.21
N LEU A 427 -8.22 -15.26 16.48
CA LEU A 427 -9.48 -14.66 16.94
C LEU A 427 -9.59 -13.22 16.44
N ASP A 428 -10.09 -13.07 15.22
CA ASP A 428 -10.32 -11.79 14.54
C ASP A 428 -11.68 -11.89 13.84
N SER A 429 -12.65 -11.09 14.26
CA SER A 429 -13.99 -11.11 13.68
C SER A 429 -14.07 -10.39 12.33
N ALA A 430 -13.04 -9.63 11.96
CA ALA A 430 -13.00 -8.85 10.72
C ALA A 430 -11.63 -8.97 10.01
N PRO A 431 -11.15 -10.20 9.71
CA PRO A 431 -9.91 -10.38 8.99
C PRO A 431 -10.03 -9.77 7.60
N ALA A 432 -8.95 -9.15 7.15
CA ALA A 432 -8.89 -8.48 5.85
C ALA A 432 -10.02 -7.42 5.64
N ALA A 433 -10.49 -6.76 6.70
CA ALA A 433 -11.56 -5.77 6.61
C ALA A 433 -11.25 -4.65 5.61
N VAL A 434 -10.00 -4.17 5.57
CA VAL A 434 -9.56 -3.15 4.62
C VAL A 434 -9.68 -3.67 3.19
N PHE A 435 -9.25 -4.91 2.94
CA PHE A 435 -9.39 -5.55 1.63
C PHE A 435 -10.86 -5.64 1.21
N GLN A 436 -11.75 -6.12 2.09
CA GLN A 436 -13.18 -6.25 1.77
C GLN A 436 -13.84 -4.89 1.54
N ALA A 437 -13.49 -3.86 2.32
CA ALA A 437 -13.97 -2.50 2.10
C ALA A 437 -13.50 -1.93 0.75
N GLU A 438 -12.22 -2.11 0.42
CA GLU A 438 -11.64 -1.67 -0.85
C GLU A 438 -12.20 -2.44 -2.05
N LEU A 439 -12.50 -3.74 -1.88
CA LEU A 439 -13.17 -4.56 -2.89
C LEU A 439 -14.60 -4.07 -3.12
N LYS A 440 -15.37 -3.83 -2.05
CA LYS A 440 -16.74 -3.32 -2.16
C LYS A 440 -16.80 -1.91 -2.75
N ARG A 441 -15.78 -1.07 -2.48
CA ARG A 441 -15.65 0.25 -3.09
C ARG A 441 -15.56 0.18 -4.62
N ARG A 442 -14.84 -0.82 -5.14
CA ARG A 442 -14.66 -1.06 -6.58
C ARG A 442 -15.82 -1.82 -7.20
N PHE A 443 -16.36 -2.77 -6.44
CA PHE A 443 -17.44 -3.68 -6.83
C PHE A 443 -18.60 -3.57 -5.82
N PRO A 444 -19.48 -2.55 -5.93
CA PRO A 444 -20.55 -2.31 -4.95
C PRO A 444 -21.50 -3.47 -4.72
N GLY A 445 -21.67 -4.34 -5.74
CA GLY A 445 -22.48 -5.56 -5.66
C GLY A 445 -21.81 -6.74 -4.96
N ALA A 446 -20.54 -6.63 -4.55
CA ALA A 446 -19.84 -7.70 -3.85
C ALA A 446 -20.45 -7.94 -2.46
N ARG A 447 -20.79 -9.20 -2.18
CA ARG A 447 -21.19 -9.66 -0.86
C ARG A 447 -19.95 -10.12 -0.09
N THR A 448 -19.92 -9.89 1.22
CA THR A 448 -18.76 -10.22 2.05
C THR A 448 -19.15 -11.08 3.25
N ALA A 449 -18.24 -11.93 3.71
CA ALA A 449 -18.35 -12.72 4.93
C ALA A 449 -16.97 -12.95 5.55
N SER A 450 -16.94 -13.30 6.83
CA SER A 450 -15.70 -13.55 7.58
C SER A 450 -15.81 -14.83 8.42
N ILE A 451 -14.67 -15.52 8.59
CA ILE A 451 -14.53 -16.73 9.40
C ILE A 451 -13.29 -16.60 10.29
N ASP A 452 -13.44 -17.02 11.53
CA ASP A 452 -12.38 -17.17 12.51
C ASP A 452 -12.51 -18.53 13.23
N PRO A 453 -11.58 -18.88 14.14
CA PRO A 453 -11.57 -20.21 14.77
C PRO A 453 -12.80 -20.52 15.65
N ARG A 454 -13.67 -19.53 15.90
CA ARG A 454 -14.89 -19.66 16.72
C ARG A 454 -16.16 -19.77 15.88
N ALA A 455 -16.05 -19.70 14.55
CA ALA A 455 -17.21 -19.70 13.68
C ALA A 455 -18.04 -20.99 13.88
N PRO A 456 -19.34 -20.87 14.21
CA PRO A 456 -20.20 -22.03 14.39
C PRO A 456 -20.59 -22.66 13.03
N ASP A 457 -20.98 -23.94 13.05
CA ASP A 457 -21.23 -24.73 11.84
C ASP A 457 -22.39 -24.18 10.98
N ASP A 458 -23.38 -23.54 11.60
CA ASP A 458 -24.52 -22.90 10.93
C ASP A 458 -24.09 -21.64 10.16
N LEU A 459 -23.21 -20.82 10.74
CA LEU A 459 -22.58 -19.69 10.04
C LEU A 459 -21.75 -20.20 8.86
N VAL A 460 -20.91 -21.22 9.07
CA VAL A 460 -20.12 -21.86 8.02
C VAL A 460 -21.02 -22.36 6.87
N ALA A 461 -22.13 -23.03 7.19
CA ALA A 461 -23.08 -23.51 6.19
C ALA A 461 -23.75 -22.36 5.42
N SER A 462 -24.14 -21.28 6.11
CA SER A 462 -24.74 -20.09 5.50
C SER A 462 -23.79 -19.38 4.54
N ILE A 463 -22.50 -19.27 4.91
CA ILE A 463 -21.46 -18.69 4.06
C ILE A 463 -21.26 -19.55 2.81
N LEU A 464 -21.16 -20.87 2.95
CA LEU A 464 -21.01 -21.79 1.80
C LEU A 464 -22.22 -21.73 0.85
N LYS A 465 -23.44 -21.60 1.39
CA LYS A 465 -24.64 -21.40 0.56
C LYS A 465 -24.55 -20.11 -0.24
N SER A 466 -24.16 -19.00 0.41
CA SER A 466 -23.98 -17.71 -0.27
C SER A 466 -22.87 -17.76 -1.33
N ALA A 467 -21.78 -18.46 -1.05
CA ALA A 467 -20.70 -18.67 -2.01
C ALA A 467 -21.16 -19.49 -3.24
N ALA A 468 -22.07 -20.45 -3.06
CA ALA A 468 -22.64 -21.24 -4.15
C ALA A 468 -23.52 -20.42 -5.11
N GLU A 469 -24.09 -19.30 -4.65
CA GLU A 469 -24.88 -18.39 -5.48
C GLU A 469 -24.00 -17.48 -6.36
N ALA A 470 -22.72 -17.32 -6.03
CA ALA A 470 -21.80 -16.44 -6.72
C ALA A 470 -21.29 -17.01 -8.06
N ASP A 471 -20.88 -16.10 -8.94
CA ASP A 471 -20.20 -16.41 -10.21
C ASP A 471 -18.68 -16.50 -9.99
N THR A 472 -18.14 -15.70 -9.05
CA THR A 472 -16.73 -15.73 -8.65
C THR A 472 -16.60 -15.54 -7.16
N ILE A 473 -15.79 -16.39 -6.53
CA ILE A 473 -15.47 -16.31 -5.11
C ILE A 473 -14.08 -15.68 -4.95
N VAL A 474 -13.98 -14.68 -4.08
CA VAL A 474 -12.70 -14.08 -3.69
C VAL A 474 -12.40 -14.52 -2.27
N CYS A 475 -11.55 -15.52 -2.13
CA CYS A 475 -11.16 -16.09 -0.83
C CYS A 475 -9.88 -15.38 -0.36
N ALA A 476 -9.91 -14.72 0.79
CA ALA A 476 -8.75 -14.06 1.39
C ALA A 476 -8.38 -14.76 2.70
N THR A 477 -7.17 -15.29 2.81
CA THR A 477 -6.68 -15.90 4.06
C THR A 477 -5.62 -15.00 4.69
N VAL A 478 -5.84 -14.61 5.94
CA VAL A 478 -4.92 -13.84 6.76
C VAL A 478 -4.26 -14.80 7.76
N VAL A 479 -2.99 -15.12 7.52
CA VAL A 479 -2.22 -15.96 8.44
C VAL A 479 -1.05 -15.16 8.99
N ARG A 480 -1.10 -14.92 10.30
CA ARG A 480 -0.07 -14.16 11.01
C ARG A 480 1.01 -15.09 11.51
N VAL A 481 2.27 -14.71 11.28
CA VAL A 481 3.43 -15.38 11.87
C VAL A 481 3.59 -14.80 13.27
N ILE A 482 3.29 -15.61 14.30
CA ILE A 482 3.30 -15.17 15.70
C ILE A 482 4.39 -15.96 16.43
N THR A 483 5.40 -15.24 16.90
CA THR A 483 6.44 -15.75 17.79
C THR A 483 5.84 -16.32 19.07
N GLY A 484 6.25 -17.52 19.46
CA GLY A 484 5.74 -18.25 20.63
C GLY A 484 4.56 -19.18 20.33
N ARG A 485 4.04 -19.23 19.09
CA ARG A 485 2.93 -20.13 18.71
C ARG A 485 3.41 -21.53 18.29
N GLY A 486 4.59 -21.62 17.67
CA GLY A 486 5.20 -22.90 17.30
C GLY A 486 4.69 -23.57 16.02
N ASN A 487 3.66 -23.04 15.35
CA ASN A 487 3.23 -23.51 14.03
C ASN A 487 2.56 -22.38 13.20
N VAL A 488 2.51 -22.58 11.88
CA VAL A 488 1.90 -21.65 10.89
C VAL A 488 0.74 -22.30 10.12
N ALA A 489 0.19 -23.39 10.66
CA ALA A 489 -0.92 -24.13 10.05
C ALA A 489 -2.26 -23.39 10.27
N LEU A 490 -3.21 -23.62 9.36
CA LEU A 490 -4.58 -23.15 9.56
C LEU A 490 -5.28 -23.99 10.64
N PRO A 491 -6.07 -23.36 11.53
CA PRO A 491 -6.89 -24.11 12.46
C PRO A 491 -7.97 -24.94 11.74
N GLU A 492 -8.58 -25.85 12.50
CA GLU A 492 -9.44 -26.91 11.97
C GLU A 492 -10.70 -26.37 11.25
N VAL A 493 -11.31 -25.30 11.78
CA VAL A 493 -12.53 -24.71 11.23
C VAL A 493 -12.28 -24.15 9.83
N GLU A 494 -11.20 -23.38 9.68
CA GLU A 494 -10.76 -22.78 8.43
C GLU A 494 -10.37 -23.86 7.43
N ARG A 495 -9.62 -24.89 7.87
CA ARG A 495 -9.21 -26.01 7.02
C ARG A 495 -10.44 -26.70 6.41
N ARG A 496 -11.42 -27.08 7.23
CA ARG A 496 -12.68 -27.71 6.77
C ARG A 496 -13.48 -26.79 5.86
N PHE A 497 -13.52 -25.50 6.16
CA PHE A 497 -14.20 -24.53 5.31
C PHE A 497 -13.55 -24.46 3.91
N LEU A 498 -12.22 -24.33 3.83
CA LEU A 498 -11.51 -24.26 2.55
C LEU A 498 -11.66 -25.54 1.72
N GLU A 499 -11.61 -26.71 2.36
CA GLU A 499 -11.87 -28.00 1.69
C GLU A 499 -13.26 -28.02 1.03
N ARG A 500 -14.30 -27.57 1.75
CA ARG A 500 -15.67 -27.50 1.22
C ARG A 500 -15.82 -26.42 0.14
N LEU A 501 -15.24 -25.25 0.35
CA LEU A 501 -15.30 -24.12 -0.60
C LEU A 501 -14.65 -24.49 -1.94
N PHE A 502 -13.43 -25.03 -1.90
CA PHE A 502 -12.68 -25.41 -3.10
C PHE A 502 -13.22 -26.69 -3.75
N GLY A 503 -13.81 -27.59 -2.95
CA GLY A 503 -14.49 -28.79 -3.45
C GLY A 503 -15.80 -28.50 -4.20
N ALA A 504 -16.39 -27.32 -4.02
CA ALA A 504 -17.63 -26.92 -4.71
C ALA A 504 -17.46 -26.63 -6.21
N GLY A 505 -16.23 -26.57 -6.72
CA GLY A 505 -15.95 -26.40 -8.15
C GLY A 505 -16.25 -24.99 -8.72
N LYS A 506 -16.51 -24.00 -7.86
CA LYS A 506 -16.72 -22.61 -8.26
C LYS A 506 -15.41 -21.93 -8.68
N PRO A 507 -15.45 -20.93 -9.59
CA PRO A 507 -14.28 -20.08 -9.85
C PRO A 507 -13.86 -19.33 -8.58
N VAL A 508 -12.62 -19.56 -8.16
CA VAL A 508 -12.05 -18.96 -6.94
C VAL A 508 -10.77 -18.22 -7.28
N VAL A 509 -10.70 -16.96 -6.84
CA VAL A 509 -9.45 -16.21 -6.69
C VAL A 509 -9.04 -16.31 -5.23
N TRP A 510 -7.96 -17.06 -4.95
CA TRP A 510 -7.46 -17.20 -3.58
C TRP A 510 -6.26 -16.29 -3.33
N ILE A 511 -6.41 -15.41 -2.34
CA ILE A 511 -5.40 -14.43 -1.90
C ILE A 511 -4.83 -14.85 -0.55
N THR A 512 -3.51 -14.93 -0.45
CA THR A 512 -2.80 -15.12 0.82
C THR A 512 -2.21 -13.80 1.31
N PHE A 513 -2.69 -13.34 2.47
CA PHE A 513 -2.11 -12.24 3.24
C PHE A 513 -1.27 -12.82 4.37
N GLY A 514 0.05 -12.58 4.32
CA GLY A 514 1.02 -13.25 5.19
C GLY A 514 1.58 -14.52 4.54
N ASN A 515 1.52 -15.66 5.23
CA ASN A 515 2.19 -16.91 4.86
C ASN A 515 1.78 -17.43 3.45
N PRO A 516 2.67 -17.40 2.43
CA PRO A 516 2.34 -17.88 1.08
C PRO A 516 2.41 -19.41 0.95
N TYR A 517 3.01 -20.12 1.91
CA TYR A 517 3.18 -21.58 1.82
C TYR A 517 1.85 -22.35 1.97
N LEU A 518 0.77 -21.69 2.41
CA LEU A 518 -0.59 -22.25 2.44
C LEU A 518 -1.02 -22.78 1.07
N LEU A 519 -0.55 -22.15 -0.01
CA LEU A 519 -0.91 -22.51 -1.38
C LEU A 519 -0.56 -23.96 -1.71
N ARG A 520 0.48 -24.53 -1.09
CA ARG A 520 0.92 -25.93 -1.32
C ARG A 520 -0.14 -26.96 -0.91
N HIS A 521 -1.01 -26.61 0.03
CA HIS A 521 -2.00 -27.53 0.59
C HIS A 521 -3.27 -27.66 -0.27
N TYR A 522 -3.57 -26.67 -1.14
CA TYR A 522 -4.79 -26.69 -1.96
C TYR A 522 -4.48 -26.42 -3.43
N ARG A 523 -3.74 -27.35 -4.05
CA ARG A 523 -3.22 -27.26 -5.43
C ARG A 523 -4.29 -27.27 -6.53
N GLN A 524 -5.53 -27.63 -6.19
CA GLN A 524 -6.67 -27.69 -7.11
C GLN A 524 -7.20 -26.32 -7.52
N VAL A 525 -6.92 -25.26 -6.75
CA VAL A 525 -7.41 -23.92 -7.04
C VAL A 525 -6.77 -23.36 -8.33
N GLY A 526 -7.62 -22.74 -9.16
CA GLY A 526 -7.24 -22.26 -10.49
C GLY A 526 -6.45 -20.95 -10.50
N THR A 527 -6.68 -20.08 -9.50
CA THR A 527 -6.12 -18.73 -9.45
C THR A 527 -5.59 -18.39 -8.05
N TYR A 528 -4.32 -18.04 -7.95
CA TYR A 528 -3.63 -17.71 -6.70
C TYR A 528 -2.95 -16.35 -6.78
N LEU A 529 -3.14 -15.53 -5.75
CA LEU A 529 -2.49 -14.25 -5.60
C LEU A 529 -1.81 -14.18 -4.22
N ALA A 530 -0.52 -13.89 -4.20
CA ALA A 530 0.24 -13.72 -2.96
C ALA A 530 0.50 -12.23 -2.73
N ALA A 531 0.09 -11.75 -1.56
CA ALA A 531 0.36 -10.38 -1.10
C ALA A 531 1.47 -10.31 -0.05
N PHE A 532 1.91 -11.46 0.48
CA PHE A 532 3.02 -11.64 1.45
C PHE A 532 2.88 -10.87 2.77
N SER A 533 1.79 -10.13 2.96
CA SER A 533 1.64 -9.21 4.07
C SER A 533 0.16 -8.94 4.31
N TYR A 534 -0.22 -8.85 5.58
CA TYR A 534 -1.58 -8.48 6.00
C TYR A 534 -1.73 -7.00 6.37
N ALA A 535 -0.68 -6.18 6.18
CA ALA A 535 -0.75 -4.74 6.38
C ALA A 535 -1.80 -4.09 5.46
N ASP A 536 -2.37 -2.98 5.90
CA ASP A 536 -3.45 -2.29 5.18
C ASP A 536 -3.03 -1.91 3.76
N VAL A 537 -1.79 -1.46 3.56
CA VAL A 537 -1.26 -1.15 2.22
C VAL A 537 -1.27 -2.35 1.28
N SER A 538 -1.02 -3.57 1.78
CA SER A 538 -1.04 -4.81 1.00
C SER A 538 -2.47 -5.24 0.67
N GLN A 539 -3.40 -5.01 1.59
CA GLN A 539 -4.82 -5.27 1.38
C GLN A 539 -5.39 -4.33 0.30
N VAL A 540 -5.07 -3.04 0.37
CA VAL A 540 -5.43 -2.06 -0.67
C VAL A 540 -4.80 -2.45 -2.01
N ALA A 541 -3.50 -2.77 -2.05
CA ALA A 541 -2.80 -3.18 -3.27
C ALA A 541 -3.43 -4.42 -3.93
N ALA A 542 -3.82 -5.42 -3.14
CA ALA A 542 -4.51 -6.60 -3.66
C ALA A 542 -5.86 -6.25 -4.29
N ALA A 543 -6.66 -5.37 -3.67
CA ALA A 543 -7.93 -4.92 -4.24
C ALA A 543 -7.73 -4.10 -5.53
N ARG A 544 -6.70 -3.25 -5.58
CA ARG A 544 -6.29 -2.50 -6.80
C ARG A 544 -5.88 -3.44 -7.93
N ALA A 545 -5.08 -4.44 -7.64
CA ALA A 545 -4.65 -5.46 -8.59
C ALA A 545 -5.84 -6.24 -9.15
N LEU A 546 -6.80 -6.65 -8.30
CA LEU A 546 -8.01 -7.34 -8.76
C LEU A 546 -8.88 -6.47 -9.66
N ALA A 547 -8.97 -5.15 -9.43
CA ALA A 547 -9.71 -4.25 -10.32
C ALA A 547 -8.91 -3.78 -11.55
N GLY A 548 -7.66 -4.21 -11.70
CA GLY A 548 -6.79 -3.78 -12.80
C GLY A 548 -6.32 -2.32 -12.71
N GLU A 549 -6.42 -1.69 -11.53
CA GLU A 549 -5.94 -0.32 -11.28
C GLU A 549 -4.42 -0.22 -11.33
N THR A 550 -3.74 -1.32 -11.04
CA THR A 550 -2.29 -1.46 -11.00
C THR A 550 -1.87 -2.66 -11.83
N ALA A 551 -0.67 -2.59 -12.41
CA ALA A 551 -0.07 -3.74 -13.06
C ALA A 551 0.40 -4.75 -12.01
N ILE A 552 0.16 -6.03 -12.25
CA ILE A 552 0.70 -7.11 -11.42
C ILE A 552 2.07 -7.50 -11.97
N THR A 553 3.11 -7.30 -11.16
CA THR A 553 4.50 -7.47 -11.59
C THR A 553 5.37 -8.26 -10.62
N GLY A 554 4.88 -8.52 -9.40
CA GLY A 554 5.61 -9.24 -8.36
C GLY A 554 6.01 -10.64 -8.77
N LYS A 555 7.11 -11.11 -8.19
CA LYS A 555 7.67 -12.44 -8.41
C LYS A 555 7.82 -13.14 -7.07
N MET A 556 7.56 -14.44 -7.04
CA MET A 556 7.73 -15.26 -5.86
C MET A 556 9.20 -15.20 -5.38
N PRO A 557 9.48 -14.65 -4.19
CA PRO A 557 10.84 -14.63 -3.64
C PRO A 557 11.22 -15.94 -2.95
N VAL A 558 10.27 -16.89 -2.91
CA VAL A 558 10.38 -18.23 -2.34
C VAL A 558 9.70 -19.23 -3.25
N SER A 559 10.13 -20.48 -3.21
CA SER A 559 9.44 -21.60 -3.84
C SER A 559 8.24 -22.01 -3.00
N ILE A 560 7.15 -22.38 -3.66
CA ILE A 560 6.05 -23.12 -3.06
C ILE A 560 6.20 -24.58 -3.49
N PRO A 561 6.58 -25.50 -2.57
CA PRO A 561 6.82 -26.89 -2.90
C PRO A 561 5.68 -27.49 -3.74
N GLU A 562 6.06 -28.20 -4.81
CA GLU A 562 5.14 -28.87 -5.74
C GLU A 562 4.13 -27.95 -6.46
N LEU A 563 4.26 -26.62 -6.36
CA LEU A 563 3.32 -25.66 -6.94
C LEU A 563 4.00 -24.61 -7.83
N ALA A 564 5.05 -23.95 -7.33
CA ALA A 564 5.68 -22.81 -8.00
C ALA A 564 7.16 -22.67 -7.59
N PRO A 565 8.13 -22.66 -8.51
CA PRO A 565 9.52 -22.33 -8.17
C PRO A 565 9.68 -20.83 -7.83
N ILE A 566 10.81 -20.48 -7.23
CA ILE A 566 11.24 -19.08 -7.09
C ILE A 566 11.19 -18.35 -8.43
N GLY A 567 10.82 -17.07 -8.42
CA GLY A 567 10.67 -16.24 -9.62
C GLY A 567 9.35 -16.43 -10.38
N THR A 568 8.46 -17.33 -9.93
CA THR A 568 7.11 -17.48 -10.50
C THR A 568 6.30 -16.18 -10.33
N GLY A 569 5.51 -15.80 -11.32
CA GLY A 569 4.59 -14.65 -11.23
C GLY A 569 4.15 -14.20 -12.61
N LEU A 570 2.86 -14.27 -12.89
CA LEU A 570 2.27 -13.82 -14.15
C LEU A 570 2.27 -12.28 -14.19
N ARG A 571 2.66 -11.72 -15.33
CA ARG A 571 2.55 -10.27 -15.55
C ARG A 571 1.16 -9.95 -16.07
N VAL A 572 0.49 -9.01 -15.41
CA VAL A 572 -0.81 -8.48 -15.85
C VAL A 572 -0.65 -6.97 -15.99
N PRO A 573 -0.84 -6.38 -17.18
CA PRO A 573 -0.76 -4.92 -17.34
C PRO A 573 -1.92 -4.24 -16.58
N LYS A 574 -1.72 -2.97 -16.21
CA LYS A 574 -2.83 -2.12 -15.75
C LYS A 574 -3.91 -2.11 -16.82
N LEU A 575 -5.17 -2.26 -16.43
CA LEU A 575 -6.29 -2.08 -17.33
C LEU A 575 -6.39 -0.59 -17.68
N GLU A 576 -6.10 -0.24 -18.93
CA GLU A 576 -6.23 1.13 -19.42
C GLU A 576 -7.72 1.46 -19.58
N MET A 577 -8.24 2.31 -18.70
CA MET A 577 -9.63 2.79 -18.72
C MET A 577 -9.73 4.26 -19.14
N THR A 578 -8.75 4.72 -19.92
CA THR A 578 -8.70 6.06 -20.49
C THR A 578 -8.71 6.00 -22.00
N LEU A 579 -9.36 6.97 -22.65
CA LEU A 579 -9.47 7.03 -24.10
C LEU A 579 -8.17 7.57 -24.72
N LYS A 580 -7.13 6.72 -24.75
CA LYS A 580 -5.81 7.02 -25.34
C LYS A 580 -5.81 6.80 -26.85
N ALA A 581 -5.03 7.61 -27.57
CA ALA A 581 -4.83 7.43 -29.01
C ALA A 581 -4.16 6.08 -29.31
N ALA A 582 -4.73 5.33 -30.26
CA ALA A 582 -4.14 4.08 -30.75
C ALA A 582 -4.41 3.92 -32.25
N PRO A 583 -3.50 3.27 -33.01
CA PRO A 583 -3.77 2.91 -34.40
C PRO A 583 -5.02 2.03 -34.50
N ALA A 584 -5.87 2.27 -35.50
CA ALA A 584 -7.11 1.54 -35.74
C ALA A 584 -6.87 0.02 -35.84
N GLU A 585 -5.74 -0.37 -36.44
CA GLU A 585 -5.27 -1.73 -36.62
C GLU A 585 -5.05 -2.46 -35.29
N SER A 586 -4.57 -1.75 -34.27
CA SER A 586 -4.35 -2.31 -32.93
C SER A 586 -5.65 -2.73 -32.24
N MET A 587 -6.79 -2.15 -32.66
CA MET A 587 -8.13 -2.48 -32.17
C MET A 587 -8.86 -3.50 -33.05
N GLY A 588 -8.19 -4.03 -34.08
CA GLY A 588 -8.71 -5.05 -34.98
C GLY A 588 -9.48 -4.51 -36.18
N LEU A 589 -9.27 -3.24 -36.56
CA LEU A 589 -9.80 -2.66 -37.79
C LEU A 589 -8.83 -2.87 -38.97
N GLU A 590 -9.33 -2.87 -40.19
CA GLU A 590 -8.48 -2.86 -41.39
C GLU A 590 -7.56 -1.65 -41.41
N ALA A 591 -6.36 -1.81 -41.99
CA ALA A 591 -5.46 -0.69 -42.21
C ALA A 591 -6.19 0.38 -43.01
N ASN A 592 -6.26 1.59 -42.45
CA ASN A 592 -6.94 2.75 -43.05
C ASN A 592 -8.46 2.66 -43.16
N ALA A 593 -9.12 1.83 -42.35
CA ALA A 593 -10.57 1.72 -42.33
C ALA A 593 -11.29 3.09 -42.22
N LEU A 594 -10.68 4.05 -41.53
CA LEU A 594 -11.25 5.39 -41.28
C LEU A 594 -10.79 6.46 -42.28
N ARG A 595 -9.92 6.14 -43.26
CA ARG A 595 -9.46 7.10 -44.28
C ARG A 595 -10.60 7.68 -45.15
N ALA A 596 -11.66 6.90 -45.38
CA ALA A 596 -12.84 7.38 -46.09
C ALA A 596 -13.56 8.47 -45.30
N THR A 597 -13.71 8.27 -43.99
CA THR A 597 -14.31 9.23 -43.06
C THR A 597 -13.50 10.52 -42.99
N GLU A 598 -12.17 10.43 -42.93
CA GLU A 598 -11.29 11.61 -42.92
C GLU A 598 -11.44 12.45 -44.19
N ARG A 599 -11.43 11.79 -45.36
CA ARG A 599 -11.63 12.47 -46.65
C ARG A 599 -13.01 13.11 -46.76
N MET A 600 -14.04 12.43 -46.25
CA MET A 600 -15.40 12.97 -46.21
C MET A 600 -15.49 14.24 -45.36
N LEU A 601 -14.88 14.23 -44.16
CA LEU A 601 -14.82 15.40 -43.29
C LEU A 601 -14.07 16.57 -43.94
N ALA A 602 -12.93 16.28 -44.60
CA ALA A 602 -12.17 17.29 -45.34
C ALA A 602 -12.99 17.89 -46.49
N GLY A 603 -13.72 17.06 -47.25
CA GLY A 603 -14.61 17.53 -48.31
C GLY A 603 -15.67 18.52 -47.80
N TYR A 604 -16.34 18.22 -46.68
CA TYR A 604 -17.31 19.14 -46.09
C TYR A 604 -16.72 20.49 -45.64
N LEU A 605 -15.44 20.51 -45.25
CA LEU A 605 -14.71 21.75 -44.91
C LEU A 605 -14.32 22.53 -46.17
N GLU A 606 -13.83 21.86 -47.21
CA GLU A 606 -13.42 22.47 -48.49
C GLU A 606 -14.61 23.05 -49.26
N GLU A 607 -15.75 22.34 -49.27
CA GLU A 607 -17.00 22.78 -49.91
C GLU A 607 -17.68 23.93 -49.15
N GLY A 608 -17.26 24.20 -47.91
CA GLY A 608 -17.83 25.24 -47.05
C GLY A 608 -19.16 24.86 -46.37
N THR A 609 -19.58 23.60 -46.49
CA THR A 609 -20.73 23.02 -45.77
C THR A 609 -20.54 23.13 -44.25
N LEU A 610 -19.32 22.87 -43.77
CA LEU A 610 -18.90 23.11 -42.40
C LEU A 610 -17.78 24.16 -42.38
N SER A 611 -17.87 25.17 -41.52
CA SER A 611 -16.82 26.21 -41.42
C SER A 611 -15.68 25.81 -40.48
N ASP A 612 -15.99 24.94 -39.52
CA ASP A 612 -15.06 24.40 -38.53
C ASP A 612 -15.64 23.04 -38.13
N ALA A 613 -14.84 21.97 -38.07
CA ALA A 613 -15.32 20.64 -37.72
C ALA A 613 -14.20 19.79 -37.13
N ALA A 614 -14.44 19.18 -35.97
CA ALA A 614 -13.56 18.24 -35.30
C ALA A 614 -14.33 16.94 -35.01
N LEU A 615 -13.73 15.81 -35.37
CA LEU A 615 -14.28 14.48 -35.20
C LEU A 615 -13.37 13.64 -34.30
N ALA A 616 -13.96 12.95 -33.33
CA ALA A 616 -13.30 11.97 -32.48
C ALA A 616 -14.07 10.65 -32.49
N VAL A 617 -13.35 9.54 -32.69
CA VAL A 617 -13.92 8.18 -32.67
C VAL A 617 -13.20 7.34 -31.63
N GLY A 618 -13.93 6.99 -30.58
CA GLY A 618 -13.53 5.97 -29.61
C GLY A 618 -14.02 4.60 -30.05
N TYR A 619 -13.16 3.59 -30.05
CA TYR A 619 -13.51 2.21 -30.38
C TYR A 619 -12.75 1.25 -29.47
N ARG A 620 -13.48 0.35 -28.78
CA ARG A 620 -12.92 -0.62 -27.82
C ARG A 620 -12.01 0.01 -26.76
N GLY A 621 -12.40 1.19 -26.27
CA GLY A 621 -11.67 1.93 -25.24
C GLY A 621 -10.46 2.73 -25.74
N ALA A 622 -10.18 2.78 -27.05
CA ALA A 622 -9.11 3.59 -27.63
C ALA A 622 -9.64 4.67 -28.57
N LEU A 623 -8.96 5.82 -28.64
CA LEU A 623 -9.22 6.88 -29.63
C LEU A 623 -8.56 6.48 -30.95
N VAL A 624 -9.34 5.94 -31.88
CA VAL A 624 -8.86 5.42 -33.18
C VAL A 624 -8.88 6.45 -34.30
N LEU A 625 -9.60 7.57 -34.11
CA LEU A 625 -9.58 8.71 -35.03
C LEU A 625 -9.73 10.02 -34.25
N GLN A 626 -8.89 10.99 -34.60
CA GLN A 626 -9.08 12.39 -34.26
C GLN A 626 -8.72 13.21 -35.51
N SER A 627 -9.72 13.83 -36.15
CA SER A 627 -9.55 14.48 -37.45
C SER A 627 -10.35 15.79 -37.54
N GLY A 628 -10.01 16.61 -38.53
CA GLY A 628 -10.57 17.94 -38.72
C GLY A 628 -9.75 19.05 -38.06
N THR A 629 -10.42 20.15 -37.73
CA THR A 629 -9.84 21.41 -37.24
C THR A 629 -9.75 21.44 -35.71
N ARG A 630 -9.36 22.59 -35.12
CA ARG A 630 -9.38 22.82 -33.67
C ARG A 630 -10.74 23.34 -33.16
N ALA A 631 -11.84 22.94 -33.80
CA ALA A 631 -13.18 23.33 -33.36
C ALA A 631 -13.36 22.98 -31.86
N ARG A 632 -13.78 23.97 -31.08
CA ARG A 632 -14.10 23.84 -29.66
C ARG A 632 -15.50 24.35 -29.41
N LEU A 633 -16.23 23.65 -28.55
CA LEU A 633 -17.46 24.12 -27.92
C LEU A 633 -17.09 24.98 -26.71
N GLU A 634 -17.89 25.99 -26.41
CA GLU A 634 -17.87 26.54 -25.05
C GLU A 634 -18.38 25.47 -24.07
N ALA A 635 -17.80 25.34 -22.87
CA ALA A 635 -18.28 24.34 -21.91
C ALA A 635 -19.73 24.52 -21.52
N THR A 636 -20.32 25.71 -21.70
CA THR A 636 -21.74 25.99 -21.53
C THR A 636 -22.64 25.09 -22.40
N ALA A 637 -22.15 24.53 -23.51
CA ALA A 637 -22.90 23.58 -24.35
C ALA A 637 -22.90 22.14 -23.75
N LEU A 638 -21.77 21.64 -23.22
CA LEU A 638 -21.75 20.38 -22.45
C LEU A 638 -22.38 20.52 -21.06
N ALA A 639 -22.20 21.68 -20.43
CA ALA A 639 -22.80 22.09 -19.16
C ALA A 639 -24.26 22.54 -19.34
N GLY A 640 -24.79 22.48 -20.56
CA GLY A 640 -26.21 22.60 -20.84
C GLY A 640 -26.98 21.40 -20.28
N THR A 641 -28.00 20.94 -21.00
CA THR A 641 -28.90 19.90 -20.49
C THR A 641 -28.20 18.59 -20.11
N ILE A 642 -27.13 18.20 -20.81
CA ILE A 642 -26.37 16.97 -20.54
C ILE A 642 -25.67 17.04 -19.17
N GLY A 643 -24.87 18.10 -18.95
CA GLY A 643 -24.15 18.31 -17.69
C GLY A 643 -25.09 18.56 -16.52
N LEU A 644 -26.16 19.33 -16.71
CA LEU A 644 -27.19 19.56 -15.70
C LEU A 644 -27.86 18.26 -15.24
N VAL A 645 -28.31 17.43 -16.19
CA VAL A 645 -28.97 16.15 -15.87
C VAL A 645 -27.98 15.18 -15.22
N ALA A 646 -26.73 15.12 -15.69
CA ALA A 646 -25.68 14.31 -15.05
C ALA A 646 -25.42 14.76 -13.60
N ALA A 647 -25.24 16.06 -13.36
CA ALA A 647 -25.04 16.60 -12.02
C ALA A 647 -26.25 16.36 -11.10
N ALA A 648 -27.47 16.49 -11.63
CA ALA A 648 -28.67 16.16 -10.89
C ALA A 648 -28.69 14.69 -10.45
N TRP A 649 -28.35 13.76 -11.34
CA TRP A 649 -28.22 12.35 -11.00
C TRP A 649 -27.10 12.06 -9.99
N MET A 650 -25.98 12.79 -10.05
CA MET A 650 -24.92 12.70 -9.03
C MET A 650 -25.44 13.11 -7.64
N LEU A 651 -26.25 14.18 -7.57
CA LEU A 651 -26.88 14.60 -6.32
C LEU A 651 -27.97 13.64 -5.83
N VAL A 652 -28.65 12.95 -6.77
CA VAL A 652 -29.59 11.88 -6.42
C VAL A 652 -28.86 10.70 -5.79
N GLU A 653 -27.70 10.30 -6.33
CA GLU A 653 -26.89 9.22 -5.74
C GLU A 653 -26.30 9.58 -4.37
N SER A 654 -25.88 10.84 -4.18
CA SER A 654 -25.36 11.32 -2.90
C SER A 654 -26.46 11.56 -1.85
N GLY A 655 -27.74 11.52 -2.27
CA GLY A 655 -28.89 11.80 -1.41
C GLY A 655 -29.15 13.29 -1.17
N GLN A 656 -28.40 14.18 -1.80
CA GLN A 656 -28.57 15.64 -1.70
C GLN A 656 -29.81 16.12 -2.48
N LEU A 657 -30.19 15.40 -3.53
CA LEU A 657 -31.39 15.67 -4.33
C LEU A 657 -32.33 14.45 -4.29
N GLN A 658 -33.57 14.63 -3.85
CA GLN A 658 -34.54 13.54 -3.69
C GLN A 658 -35.50 13.53 -4.88
N MET A 659 -35.53 12.45 -5.65
CA MET A 659 -36.36 12.38 -6.87
C MET A 659 -37.86 12.58 -6.60
N GLU A 660 -38.34 12.07 -5.48
CA GLU A 660 -39.76 12.14 -5.09
C GLU A 660 -40.12 13.41 -4.32
N ALA A 661 -39.13 14.22 -3.96
CA ALA A 661 -39.39 15.47 -3.27
C ALA A 661 -40.06 16.47 -4.24
N PRO A 662 -41.06 17.21 -3.76
CA PRO A 662 -41.59 18.38 -4.45
C PRO A 662 -40.47 19.37 -4.79
N VAL A 663 -40.53 19.98 -5.97
CA VAL A 663 -39.56 21.01 -6.41
C VAL A 663 -39.52 22.19 -5.43
N ARG A 664 -40.66 22.53 -4.83
CA ARG A 664 -40.79 23.60 -3.80
C ARG A 664 -39.91 23.39 -2.57
N ASP A 665 -39.49 22.15 -2.28
CA ASP A 665 -38.61 21.87 -1.15
C ASP A 665 -37.19 22.42 -1.41
N TYR A 666 -36.83 22.61 -2.68
CA TYR A 666 -35.57 23.19 -3.13
C TYR A 666 -35.73 24.64 -3.61
N VAL A 667 -36.89 24.98 -4.20
CA VAL A 667 -37.21 26.30 -4.74
C VAL A 667 -38.53 26.82 -4.13
N PRO A 668 -38.52 27.30 -2.87
CA PRO A 668 -39.74 27.68 -2.14
C PRO A 668 -40.53 28.82 -2.80
N GLU A 669 -39.84 29.71 -3.51
CA GLU A 669 -40.39 30.83 -4.28
C GLU A 669 -41.20 30.38 -5.53
N PHE A 670 -41.20 29.09 -5.87
CA PHE A 670 -41.96 28.55 -6.98
C PHE A 670 -43.44 28.33 -6.61
N GLY A 671 -44.26 29.36 -6.84
CA GLY A 671 -45.67 29.45 -6.42
C GLY A 671 -46.73 29.17 -7.49
N GLU A 672 -46.38 28.51 -8.60
CA GLU A 672 -47.32 28.26 -9.71
C GLU A 672 -48.37 27.17 -9.37
N PRO A 673 -49.68 27.40 -9.58
CA PRO A 673 -50.75 26.48 -9.16
C PRO A 673 -50.66 25.06 -9.77
N TRP A 674 -50.21 24.95 -11.03
CA TRP A 674 -50.03 23.66 -11.71
C TRP A 674 -48.82 22.87 -11.18
N ALA A 675 -47.97 23.52 -10.40
CA ALA A 675 -46.64 23.03 -10.05
C ALA A 675 -46.47 22.69 -8.56
N ALA A 676 -47.52 22.86 -7.75
CA ALA A 676 -47.54 22.55 -6.32
C ALA A 676 -47.20 21.08 -5.98
N ASN A 677 -47.36 20.17 -6.97
CA ASN A 677 -47.06 18.74 -6.88
C ASN A 677 -45.95 18.30 -7.87
N LEU A 678 -45.28 19.23 -8.54
CA LEU A 678 -44.19 18.90 -9.46
C LEU A 678 -43.02 18.33 -8.65
N LYS A 679 -42.62 17.11 -8.97
CA LYS A 679 -41.50 16.42 -8.34
C LYS A 679 -40.23 16.61 -9.15
N VAL A 680 -39.07 16.50 -8.49
CA VAL A 680 -37.76 16.52 -9.17
C VAL A 680 -37.70 15.48 -10.30
N ARG A 681 -38.30 14.29 -10.11
CA ARG A 681 -38.44 13.27 -11.17
C ARG A 681 -39.02 13.84 -12.47
N GLY A 682 -40.10 14.63 -12.37
CA GLY A 682 -40.76 15.21 -13.55
C GLY A 682 -39.86 16.19 -14.31
N LEU A 683 -38.96 16.88 -13.59
CA LEU A 683 -37.96 17.76 -14.20
C LEU A 683 -36.85 16.96 -14.93
N LEU A 684 -36.44 15.82 -14.38
CA LEU A 684 -35.44 14.93 -14.98
C LEU A 684 -35.98 14.21 -16.23
N GLU A 685 -37.27 13.87 -16.25
CA GLU A 685 -37.92 13.18 -17.36
C GLU A 685 -38.24 14.12 -18.54
N GLN A 686 -38.27 15.44 -18.33
CA GLN A 686 -38.52 16.46 -19.37
C GLN A 686 -37.73 17.77 -19.13
N PRO A 687 -36.39 17.77 -19.28
CA PRO A 687 -35.54 18.91 -18.93
C PRO A 687 -35.51 20.00 -20.02
N GLY A 688 -36.67 20.40 -20.54
CA GLY A 688 -36.82 21.41 -21.61
C GLY A 688 -37.45 22.72 -21.11
N GLY A 689 -37.05 23.85 -21.70
CA GLY A 689 -37.66 25.16 -21.43
C GLY A 689 -37.62 25.55 -19.95
N ARG A 690 -38.78 25.89 -19.36
CA ARG A 690 -38.88 26.28 -17.94
C ARG A 690 -38.50 25.17 -16.96
N ALA A 691 -38.67 23.90 -17.33
CA ALA A 691 -38.31 22.76 -16.49
C ALA A 691 -36.79 22.64 -16.31
N ALA A 692 -36.01 22.97 -17.33
CA ALA A 692 -34.54 23.01 -17.24
C ALA A 692 -34.06 24.06 -16.22
N GLY A 693 -34.68 25.25 -16.22
CA GLY A 693 -34.38 26.31 -15.25
C GLY A 693 -34.68 25.90 -13.82
N LEU A 694 -35.83 25.27 -13.58
CA LEU A 694 -36.21 24.77 -12.26
C LEU A 694 -35.31 23.62 -11.79
N LEU A 695 -34.87 22.76 -12.70
CA LEU A 695 -33.93 21.69 -12.39
C LEU A 695 -32.57 22.27 -12.00
N ALA A 696 -32.09 23.26 -12.76
CA ALA A 696 -30.84 23.96 -12.46
C ALA A 696 -30.88 24.65 -11.09
N GLU A 697 -31.99 25.31 -10.76
CA GLU A 697 -32.15 25.96 -9.47
C GLU A 697 -32.24 24.93 -8.33
N SER A 698 -32.98 23.84 -8.52
CA SER A 698 -33.06 22.74 -7.55
C SER A 698 -31.69 22.12 -7.27
N VAL A 699 -30.91 21.85 -8.32
CA VAL A 699 -29.54 21.33 -8.22
C VAL A 699 -28.63 22.33 -7.51
N ALA A 700 -28.75 23.62 -7.83
CA ALA A 700 -27.91 24.65 -7.23
C ALA A 700 -28.17 24.80 -5.73
N ARG A 701 -29.45 24.78 -5.33
CA ARG A 701 -29.89 24.86 -3.93
C ARG A 701 -29.51 23.60 -3.16
N ALA A 702 -29.72 22.41 -3.74
CA ALA A 702 -29.36 21.13 -3.12
C ALA A 702 -27.85 20.97 -2.88
N SER A 703 -27.02 21.47 -3.80
CA SER A 703 -25.56 21.39 -3.68
C SER A 703 -24.90 22.57 -2.96
N GLY A 704 -25.62 23.69 -2.80
CA GLY A 704 -25.05 24.96 -2.33
C GLY A 704 -24.07 25.60 -3.32
N ARG A 705 -24.11 25.23 -4.61
CA ARG A 705 -23.19 25.70 -5.65
C ARG A 705 -23.94 26.05 -6.93
N LYS A 706 -23.40 26.94 -7.76
CA LYS A 706 -23.92 27.14 -9.13
C LYS A 706 -23.72 25.86 -9.94
N VAL A 707 -24.69 25.51 -10.80
CA VAL A 707 -24.67 24.29 -11.63
C VAL A 707 -23.38 24.19 -12.44
N ASP A 708 -22.98 25.26 -13.14
CA ASP A 708 -21.77 25.25 -13.95
C ASP A 708 -20.51 24.93 -13.14
N ALA A 709 -20.43 25.46 -11.91
CA ALA A 709 -19.31 25.20 -11.00
C ALA A 709 -19.35 23.76 -10.44
N LEU A 710 -20.54 23.22 -10.24
CA LEU A 710 -20.73 21.83 -9.82
C LEU A 710 -20.31 20.86 -10.95
N VAL A 711 -20.81 21.08 -12.16
CA VAL A 711 -20.50 20.28 -13.35
C VAL A 711 -19.01 20.35 -13.67
N ALA A 712 -18.42 21.55 -13.66
CA ALA A 712 -16.99 21.71 -13.91
C ALA A 712 -16.15 20.91 -12.91
N ARG A 713 -16.38 21.09 -11.60
CA ARG A 713 -15.54 20.52 -10.56
C ARG A 713 -15.75 19.02 -10.31
N GLU A 714 -17.00 18.57 -10.33
CA GLU A 714 -17.33 17.20 -9.92
C GLU A 714 -17.38 16.22 -11.12
N LEU A 715 -17.57 16.72 -12.35
CA LEU A 715 -17.70 15.89 -13.56
C LEU A 715 -16.60 16.17 -14.60
N LEU A 716 -16.42 17.41 -15.05
CA LEU A 716 -15.51 17.71 -16.17
C LEU A 716 -14.02 17.67 -15.79
N GLU A 717 -13.62 18.40 -14.75
CA GLU A 717 -12.23 18.44 -14.26
C GLU A 717 -11.68 17.05 -13.96
N PRO A 718 -12.40 16.14 -13.26
CA PRO A 718 -11.86 14.82 -12.98
C PRO A 718 -11.87 13.87 -14.19
N LEU A 719 -12.62 14.17 -15.25
CA LEU A 719 -12.50 13.51 -16.55
C LEU A 719 -11.34 14.08 -17.39
N GLY A 720 -10.70 15.17 -16.93
CA GLY A 720 -9.69 15.90 -17.69
C GLY A 720 -10.27 16.78 -18.80
N ILE A 721 -11.56 17.11 -18.74
CA ILE A 721 -12.27 17.93 -19.73
C ILE A 721 -12.15 19.40 -19.36
N ALA A 722 -11.65 20.21 -20.30
CA ALA A 722 -11.52 21.66 -20.12
C ALA A 722 -12.86 22.40 -20.22
N SER A 723 -12.88 23.67 -19.78
CA SER A 723 -14.02 24.58 -19.93
C SER A 723 -14.34 24.99 -21.39
N ASN A 724 -13.60 24.45 -22.37
CA ASN A 724 -13.96 24.52 -23.78
C ASN A 724 -13.78 23.14 -24.42
N ALA A 725 -14.82 22.33 -24.34
CA ALA A 725 -14.79 20.93 -24.75
C ALA A 725 -14.54 20.77 -26.26
N SER A 726 -13.58 19.92 -26.59
CA SER A 726 -13.32 19.42 -27.95
C SER A 726 -14.15 18.17 -28.25
N ALA A 727 -14.13 17.73 -29.51
CA ALA A 727 -14.70 16.43 -29.89
C ALA A 727 -14.10 15.27 -29.09
N ARG A 728 -12.79 15.34 -28.78
CA ARG A 728 -12.13 14.34 -27.92
C ARG A 728 -12.72 14.33 -26.51
N ASP A 729 -12.99 15.49 -25.94
CA ASP A 729 -13.55 15.61 -24.59
C ASP A 729 -14.96 15.03 -24.52
N LEU A 730 -15.78 15.27 -25.57
CA LEU A 730 -17.07 14.59 -25.74
C LEU A 730 -16.92 13.08 -25.85
N ALA A 731 -15.91 12.59 -26.58
CA ALA A 731 -15.65 11.16 -26.68
C ALA A 731 -15.22 10.55 -25.34
N VAL A 732 -14.46 11.28 -24.51
CA VAL A 732 -14.12 10.87 -23.14
C VAL A 732 -15.38 10.75 -22.28
N PHE A 733 -16.27 11.74 -22.33
CA PHE A 733 -17.56 11.68 -21.63
C PHE A 733 -18.42 10.51 -22.12
N GLY A 734 -18.51 10.30 -23.44
CA GLY A 734 -19.19 9.15 -24.03
C GLY A 734 -18.59 7.82 -23.61
N GLN A 735 -17.26 7.73 -23.49
CA GLN A 735 -16.57 6.53 -23.00
C GLN A 735 -16.88 6.24 -21.53
N MET A 736 -16.99 7.28 -20.69
CA MET A 736 -17.42 7.13 -19.29
C MET A 736 -18.84 6.54 -19.20
N LEU A 737 -19.76 7.02 -20.05
CA LEU A 737 -21.12 6.47 -20.13
C LEU A 737 -21.15 5.05 -20.69
N LEU A 738 -20.35 4.77 -21.73
CA LEU A 738 -20.18 3.43 -22.31
C LEU A 738 -19.71 2.42 -21.25
N ASN A 739 -18.83 2.86 -20.34
CA ASN A 739 -18.31 2.08 -19.23
C ASN A 739 -19.24 2.05 -18.01
N GLY A 740 -20.50 2.48 -18.13
CA GLY A 740 -21.47 2.44 -17.03
C GLY A 740 -21.10 3.36 -15.85
N GLY A 741 -20.47 4.50 -16.13
CA GLY A 741 -20.13 5.51 -15.13
C GLY A 741 -18.69 5.43 -14.62
N LEU A 742 -17.84 4.59 -15.23
CA LEU A 742 -16.44 4.42 -14.87
C LEU A 742 -15.50 5.02 -15.91
N TYR A 743 -14.52 5.81 -15.47
CA TYR A 743 -13.43 6.28 -16.32
C TYR A 743 -12.15 6.44 -15.50
N ASP A 744 -11.02 5.97 -16.02
CA ASP A 744 -9.75 5.85 -15.28
C ASP A 744 -9.90 5.25 -13.87
N HIS A 745 -10.67 4.15 -13.77
CA HIS A 745 -10.99 3.48 -12.51
C HIS A 745 -11.76 4.31 -11.47
N ARG A 746 -12.11 5.56 -11.78
CA ARG A 746 -12.97 6.40 -10.95
C ARG A 746 -14.44 6.18 -11.35
N ARG A 747 -15.27 5.92 -10.34
CA ARG A 747 -16.73 5.86 -10.50
C ARG A 747 -17.33 7.25 -10.34
N PHE A 748 -17.93 7.76 -11.42
CA PHE A 748 -18.66 9.02 -11.45
C PHE A 748 -20.14 8.82 -11.18
N LEU A 749 -20.70 7.72 -11.70
CA LEU A 749 -22.09 7.29 -11.53
C LEU A 749 -22.14 5.76 -11.37
N ARG A 750 -23.16 5.23 -10.69
CA ARG A 750 -23.44 3.79 -10.72
C ARG A 750 -23.99 3.38 -12.08
N ALA A 751 -23.74 2.13 -12.47
CA ALA A 751 -24.19 1.62 -13.76
C ALA A 751 -25.72 1.71 -13.93
N GLU A 752 -26.47 1.47 -12.84
CA GLU A 752 -27.92 1.60 -12.81
C GLU A 752 -28.37 3.05 -13.02
N THR A 753 -27.61 4.00 -12.49
CA THR A 753 -27.89 5.43 -12.66
C THR A 753 -27.55 5.89 -14.07
N VAL A 754 -26.44 5.44 -14.65
CA VAL A 754 -26.15 5.67 -16.07
C VAL A 754 -27.28 5.12 -16.93
N ALA A 755 -27.75 3.90 -16.67
CA ALA A 755 -28.86 3.29 -17.41
C ALA A 755 -30.14 4.12 -17.36
N ARG A 756 -30.47 4.71 -16.20
CA ARG A 756 -31.60 5.64 -16.03
C ARG A 756 -31.37 6.97 -16.74
N LEU A 757 -30.17 7.53 -16.60
CA LEU A 757 -29.76 8.78 -17.23
C LEU A 757 -29.91 8.68 -18.75
N ILE A 758 -29.41 7.63 -19.38
CA ILE A 758 -29.47 7.45 -20.85
C ILE A 758 -30.85 7.00 -21.35
N ALA A 759 -31.78 6.61 -20.46
CA ALA A 759 -33.16 6.28 -20.80
C ALA A 759 -34.06 7.51 -20.91
N GLY A 760 -33.68 8.63 -20.27
CA GLY A 760 -34.40 9.89 -20.35
C GLY A 760 -33.73 10.91 -21.29
N PRO A 761 -34.42 12.01 -21.61
CA PRO A 761 -33.82 13.15 -22.31
C PRO A 761 -32.58 13.71 -21.57
N PRO A 762 -31.64 14.34 -22.28
CA PRO A 762 -31.66 14.69 -23.70
C PRO A 762 -31.24 13.55 -24.65
N TRP A 763 -31.11 12.32 -24.14
CA TRP A 763 -30.61 11.18 -24.91
C TRP A 763 -31.67 10.60 -25.85
N ASN A 764 -31.38 10.63 -27.15
CA ASN A 764 -32.14 9.95 -28.17
C ASN A 764 -31.70 8.48 -28.28
N ARG A 765 -32.64 7.59 -28.62
CA ARG A 765 -32.38 6.16 -28.83
C ARG A 765 -32.38 5.83 -30.32
N ALA A 766 -31.40 5.06 -30.77
CA ALA A 766 -31.40 4.53 -32.14
C ALA A 766 -32.54 3.53 -32.40
N SER A 767 -33.21 3.02 -31.36
CA SER A 767 -34.43 2.22 -31.52
C SER A 767 -35.65 3.04 -31.97
N ALA A 768 -35.63 4.37 -31.84
CA ALA A 768 -36.71 5.24 -32.29
C ALA A 768 -36.58 5.54 -33.80
N PRO A 769 -37.70 5.74 -34.54
CA PRO A 769 -37.66 6.05 -35.97
C PRO A 769 -36.88 7.35 -36.26
N SER A 770 -35.64 7.23 -36.72
CA SER A 770 -34.73 8.35 -37.04
C SER A 770 -33.62 7.87 -37.98
N TRP A 771 -32.77 8.77 -38.49
CA TRP A 771 -31.62 8.35 -39.29
C TRP A 771 -30.67 7.43 -38.49
N ALA A 772 -30.58 7.63 -37.17
CA ALA A 772 -29.70 6.86 -36.30
C ALA A 772 -30.08 5.38 -36.23
N SER A 773 -31.36 5.02 -36.40
CA SER A 773 -31.82 3.63 -36.42
C SER A 773 -31.29 2.82 -37.61
N THR A 774 -30.88 3.51 -38.68
CA THR A 774 -30.25 2.90 -39.86
C THR A 774 -28.73 2.81 -39.78
N VAL A 775 -28.11 3.48 -38.79
CA VAL A 775 -26.66 3.66 -38.68
C VAL A 775 -26.08 2.90 -37.48
N PHE A 776 -26.73 3.00 -36.32
CA PHE A 776 -26.26 2.44 -35.06
C PHE A 776 -27.04 1.19 -34.64
N SER A 777 -26.57 0.52 -33.58
CA SER A 777 -27.29 -0.62 -33.00
C SER A 777 -28.53 -0.15 -32.24
N SER A 778 -29.49 -1.05 -32.01
CA SER A 778 -30.74 -0.70 -31.32
C SER A 778 -30.55 -0.21 -29.88
N SER A 779 -29.43 -0.55 -29.23
CA SER A 779 -29.09 -0.08 -27.89
C SER A 779 -28.31 1.24 -27.87
N ALA A 780 -27.90 1.74 -29.04
CA ALA A 780 -27.16 2.98 -29.14
C ALA A 780 -28.02 4.18 -28.72
N PHE A 781 -27.35 5.14 -28.11
CA PHE A 781 -27.94 6.37 -27.62
C PHE A 781 -27.04 7.55 -27.96
N GLY A 782 -27.63 8.72 -28.12
CA GLY A 782 -26.87 9.89 -28.48
C GLY A 782 -27.69 11.16 -28.46
N VAL A 783 -27.03 12.27 -28.72
CA VAL A 783 -27.61 13.61 -28.73
C VAL A 783 -26.96 14.38 -29.86
N SER A 784 -27.78 15.15 -30.59
CA SER A 784 -27.35 16.19 -31.52
C SER A 784 -28.09 17.45 -31.07
N ASP A 785 -27.35 18.52 -30.80
CA ASP A 785 -27.92 19.78 -30.31
C ASP A 785 -28.50 20.64 -31.45
N GLY A 786 -28.29 20.25 -32.70
CA GLY A 786 -28.70 21.01 -33.89
C GLY A 786 -27.91 22.31 -34.11
N GLU A 787 -27.00 22.65 -33.20
CA GLU A 787 -26.14 23.85 -33.24
C GLU A 787 -24.69 23.51 -33.58
N GLY A 788 -24.34 22.22 -33.60
CA GLY A 788 -23.11 21.70 -34.16
C GLY A 788 -22.40 20.65 -33.30
N ALA A 789 -22.94 20.23 -32.16
CA ALA A 789 -22.39 19.15 -31.35
C ALA A 789 -23.23 17.87 -31.49
N MET A 790 -22.54 16.76 -31.76
CA MET A 790 -23.14 15.42 -31.80
C MET A 790 -22.29 14.45 -30.98
N LEU A 791 -22.94 13.65 -30.13
CA LEU A 791 -22.35 12.53 -29.42
C LEU A 791 -23.24 11.29 -29.57
N TRP A 792 -22.69 10.20 -30.08
CA TRP A 792 -23.33 8.89 -30.13
C TRP A 792 -22.46 7.84 -29.46
N VAL A 793 -23.11 6.98 -28.68
CA VAL A 793 -22.49 5.84 -28.00
C VAL A 793 -23.25 4.59 -28.42
N ASP A 794 -22.53 3.60 -28.92
CA ASP A 794 -23.05 2.30 -29.34
C ASP A 794 -22.43 1.18 -28.49
N PRO A 795 -23.14 0.71 -27.46
CA PRO A 795 -22.65 -0.32 -26.55
C PRO A 795 -22.40 -1.68 -27.22
N VAL A 796 -23.12 -2.02 -28.29
CA VAL A 796 -22.95 -3.30 -29.00
C VAL A 796 -21.64 -3.32 -29.77
N ARG A 797 -21.27 -2.17 -30.36
CA ARG A 797 -20.02 -2.03 -31.12
C ARG A 797 -18.84 -1.53 -30.28
N GLU A 798 -19.06 -1.21 -29.00
CA GLU A 798 -18.08 -0.54 -28.13
C GLU A 798 -17.52 0.74 -28.79
N LEU A 799 -18.42 1.53 -29.38
CA LEU A 799 -18.10 2.70 -30.21
C LEU A 799 -18.61 3.99 -29.55
N VAL A 800 -17.80 5.03 -29.60
CA VAL A 800 -18.16 6.41 -29.25
C VAL A 800 -17.81 7.30 -30.43
N LEU A 801 -18.78 8.08 -30.90
CA LEU A 801 -18.63 9.02 -32.00
C LEU A 801 -18.96 10.43 -31.49
N ALA A 802 -17.99 11.33 -31.52
CA ALA A 802 -18.18 12.71 -31.13
C ALA A 802 -17.78 13.64 -32.28
N LEU A 803 -18.66 14.57 -32.62
CA LEU A 803 -18.46 15.58 -33.66
C LEU A 803 -18.76 16.95 -33.06
N VAL A 804 -17.87 17.91 -33.32
CA VAL A 804 -18.04 19.32 -32.98
C VAL A 804 -17.89 20.12 -34.25
N THR A 805 -18.87 20.93 -34.60
CA THR A 805 -18.89 21.74 -35.80
C THR A 805 -19.29 23.19 -35.51
N ARG A 806 -18.94 24.10 -36.41
CA ARG A 806 -19.57 25.41 -36.53
C ARG A 806 -20.13 25.57 -37.94
N GLN A 807 -21.40 25.94 -38.03
CA GLN A 807 -22.01 26.25 -39.32
C GLN A 807 -21.46 27.56 -39.90
N SER A 808 -21.26 27.59 -41.21
CA SER A 808 -20.90 28.79 -41.95
C SER A 808 -22.05 29.80 -41.92
N ALA A 809 -21.74 31.09 -41.70
CA ALA A 809 -22.73 32.17 -41.72
C ALA A 809 -23.46 32.33 -43.08
N ARG A 810 -22.97 31.67 -44.14
CA ARG A 810 -23.56 31.73 -45.50
C ARG A 810 -24.62 30.66 -45.79
N THR A 811 -24.74 29.62 -44.96
CA THR A 811 -25.63 28.45 -45.19
C THR A 811 -26.17 27.93 -43.86
N ARG A 812 -27.11 28.66 -43.23
CA ARG A 812 -27.90 28.14 -42.10
C ARG A 812 -28.96 27.14 -42.61
N ASP A 813 -28.52 26.01 -43.15
CA ASP A 813 -29.39 24.89 -43.51
C ASP A 813 -29.19 23.74 -42.52
N SER A 814 -30.14 23.58 -41.60
CA SER A 814 -30.11 22.51 -40.60
C SER A 814 -30.23 21.11 -41.23
N ARG A 815 -30.73 20.99 -42.47
CA ARG A 815 -30.78 19.70 -43.18
C ARG A 815 -29.39 19.27 -43.65
N ALA A 816 -28.58 20.22 -44.14
CA ALA A 816 -27.22 19.94 -44.60
C ALA A 816 -26.32 19.47 -43.45
N LEU A 817 -26.44 20.08 -42.25
CA LEU A 817 -25.72 19.62 -41.06
C LEU A 817 -26.15 18.21 -40.65
N ALA A 818 -27.46 17.94 -40.57
CA ALA A 818 -27.97 16.62 -40.21
C ALA A 818 -27.58 15.53 -41.22
N GLU A 819 -27.49 15.86 -42.51
CA GLU A 819 -27.02 14.94 -43.55
C GLU A 819 -25.51 14.66 -43.42
N ALA A 820 -24.70 15.67 -43.14
CA ALA A 820 -23.27 15.50 -42.87
C ALA A 820 -23.01 14.65 -41.62
N GLU A 821 -23.74 14.89 -40.53
CA GLU A 821 -23.71 14.09 -39.30
C GLU A 821 -24.04 12.62 -39.60
N ARG A 822 -25.12 12.37 -40.33
CA ARG A 822 -25.54 11.03 -40.74
C ARG A 822 -24.49 10.34 -41.60
N ALA A 823 -23.95 11.02 -42.61
CA ALA A 823 -22.99 10.46 -43.55
C ALA A 823 -21.66 10.09 -42.87
N LEU A 824 -21.14 10.98 -42.02
CA LEU A 824 -19.94 10.71 -41.22
C LEU A 824 -20.17 9.53 -40.26
N ALA A 825 -21.31 9.50 -39.57
CA ALA A 825 -21.66 8.41 -38.68
C ALA A 825 -21.76 7.06 -39.42
N LEU A 826 -22.41 7.04 -40.59
CA LEU A 826 -22.51 5.85 -41.44
C LEU A 826 -21.14 5.39 -41.94
N SER A 827 -20.26 6.31 -42.32
CA SER A 827 -18.88 5.99 -42.73
C SER A 827 -18.11 5.31 -41.59
N VAL A 828 -18.20 5.85 -40.37
CA VAL A 828 -17.57 5.25 -39.18
C VAL A 828 -18.17 3.89 -38.85
N THR A 829 -19.49 3.75 -38.78
CA THR A 829 -20.11 2.47 -38.42
C THR A 829 -19.86 1.39 -39.47
N THR A 830 -19.78 1.76 -40.75
CA THR A 830 -19.38 0.87 -41.84
C THR A 830 -17.93 0.43 -41.69
N ALA A 831 -17.02 1.36 -41.37
CA ALA A 831 -15.61 1.07 -41.17
C ALA A 831 -15.38 0.08 -40.02
N VAL A 832 -16.10 0.23 -38.90
CA VAL A 832 -15.96 -0.68 -37.74
C VAL A 832 -16.73 -1.99 -37.88
N ALA A 833 -17.67 -2.08 -38.83
CA ALA A 833 -18.42 -3.31 -39.11
C ALA A 833 -17.64 -4.28 -40.01
N ARG A 834 -16.69 -3.77 -40.82
CA ARG A 834 -15.80 -4.60 -41.64
C ARG A 834 -14.81 -5.32 -40.72
N ARG A 835 -14.83 -6.66 -40.77
CA ARG A 835 -13.81 -7.47 -40.11
C ARG A 835 -12.64 -7.66 -41.08
N PRO A 836 -11.38 -7.63 -40.59
CA PRO A 836 -10.20 -7.86 -41.41
C PRO A 836 -10.16 -9.25 -42.05
#